data_AF-A0A6J3ADI6-F1
#
_entry.id   AF-A0A6J3ADI6-F1
#
_cell.length_a   1.000
_cell.length_b   1.000
_cell.length_c   1.000
_cell.angle_alpha   90.00
_cell.angle_beta   90.00
_cell.angle_gamma   90.00
#
_symmetry.space_group_name_H-M   'P 1'
#
loop_
_entity.id
_entity.type
_entity.pdbx_description
1 polymer ?
#
loop_
_entity_poly.entity_id
_entity_poly.type
_entity_poly.pdbx_seq_one_letter_code
_entity_poly.pdbx_strand_id
1 'polypeptide(L)'
;MEKRETFVQIVSKELVGEFLQFIQLDKDASDPFNLNELLDELSRKQKEELWQRLRSLLTDVLLESPVDAWHVVAPPGEDSMETEHGSKTKKTMEIIHAVTSVILASVSVINESENFEALLECAVMLNGILYALPGSERALQGAIQDLCVVWWERGLPAKEDMGKTAFVMLLRRSLETKTGADICRLWRIHQALYCFDYDLEESREIKDMLLECFINVNYIKKEEGRRFLSSLFNWNINFIKMIHGTIKNQLQGLQKSLMVHIAEIYFRAWKKASGKTLEAIENDCIQDFMYHGIHLPRSSPVHPRVREVLSYFHHQKEARQGAEEMLHRLYRPVLWRGLKARNSEVRCNAALLFVEAFPIRDPSFSAIEMDSEIQKQFEELYSLLEDPSPMVRSTGILGVCKITSKYWEAMPAAILVDLLKKVTAELAFDTSSADVRCSVFKCLPIVLDNKLSHPLLEQLLPAVKYSLHDNSEKVRVAFADLLLKVKAVRAAKFWKICPMEHILVRLESDSLPVCRRLVSLIFSSFLPVNQPEEVWCERCVALLQMNHAAARRFYQHAHEHTACTNIAKLIHVIRHCLNACIRRALRESREDEEEREKENASALDQTLSVSDAGCMAGLLEVVVILWRSIHRSWKSNTEAEVYTVSKFAAMLPEYLKVFKDDRCKTALSMLASLMPASAVPTFSCSVISTLRNQEEGAADRSHCVLLDCLCSWGQVGHVLDLIVDWLPEEQPASKSNSTSRRRVRLQDPRPVKPELALVYLEYLLTHPKNRGCLLSVTRRKLNHLLRALETSKVDLESILQSPGGSPHNLSEGTALRAFSLHCRLSVHLQHKFCSDGKVCLSTLEDTGIWLESKVLSFIQDQEEEYLKPRRVVYQQIIQTYLTVCKDAVMVGLGDCKFQLQLLQRSLGIMQTVKGFFYVSLLLGILKEVTANSLMQKTASEEEVAWLFDMVQKVFQKMLECMARSFRKQPEEGLRVRAPPQGEVIRTAAGWVCRARPGLLPRWPWPCRCRQAPAALFCSDTST
;
A
#
# COMPACT_ATOMS: atom_id res chain seq x y z
N MET A 1 22.21 -77.05 8.26
CA MET A 1 23.59 -77.47 7.97
C MET A 1 23.84 -77.48 6.47
N GLU A 2 23.13 -78.27 5.65
CA GLU A 2 23.31 -78.31 4.17
C GLU A 2 23.31 -76.93 3.49
N LYS A 3 22.27 -76.10 3.67
CA LYS A 3 22.17 -74.79 2.98
C LYS A 3 23.34 -73.82 3.26
N ARG A 4 23.98 -73.91 4.44
CA ARG A 4 25.09 -73.02 4.85
C ARG A 4 26.38 -73.35 4.11
N GLU A 5 26.68 -74.64 4.04
CA GLU A 5 27.87 -75.14 3.36
C GLU A 5 27.73 -75.04 1.84
N THR A 6 26.52 -75.28 1.32
CA THR A 6 26.20 -75.05 -0.09
C THR A 6 26.45 -73.60 -0.50
N PHE A 7 25.99 -72.61 0.28
CA PHE A 7 26.19 -71.20 -0.08
C PHE A 7 27.67 -70.78 -0.14
N VAL A 8 28.52 -71.29 0.77
CA VAL A 8 29.96 -71.00 0.73
C VAL A 8 30.61 -71.65 -0.50
N GLN A 9 30.19 -72.86 -0.88
CA GLN A 9 30.77 -73.58 -2.01
C GLN A 9 30.39 -73.02 -3.38
N ILE A 10 29.17 -72.49 -3.55
CA ILE A 10 28.69 -71.92 -4.84
C ILE A 10 29.35 -70.59 -5.21
N VAL A 11 30.04 -69.92 -4.27
CA VAL A 11 30.83 -68.72 -4.60
C VAL A 11 32.11 -69.14 -5.33
N SER A 12 31.97 -69.38 -6.63
CA SER A 12 33.06 -69.69 -7.55
C SER A 12 32.70 -69.27 -8.96
N LYS A 13 33.71 -69.20 -9.84
CA LYS A 13 33.51 -68.87 -11.25
C LYS A 13 32.69 -69.92 -11.99
N GLU A 14 32.82 -71.19 -11.60
CA GLU A 14 32.15 -72.34 -12.21
C GLU A 14 30.65 -72.38 -11.88
N LEU A 15 30.26 -71.90 -10.68
CA LEU A 15 28.89 -71.95 -10.16
C LEU A 15 28.24 -70.56 -10.05
N VAL A 16 28.74 -69.57 -10.78
CA VAL A 16 28.31 -68.17 -10.65
C VAL A 16 26.80 -67.97 -10.94
N GLY A 17 26.20 -68.82 -11.78
CA GLY A 17 24.76 -68.78 -12.06
C GLY A 17 23.90 -69.15 -10.86
N GLU A 18 24.33 -70.15 -10.07
CA GLU A 18 23.67 -70.55 -8.82
C GLU A 18 23.86 -69.48 -7.74
N PHE A 19 25.07 -68.92 -7.63
CA PHE A 19 25.33 -67.79 -6.75
C PHE A 19 24.40 -66.60 -7.01
N LEU A 20 24.24 -66.19 -8.28
CA LEU A 20 23.33 -65.12 -8.67
C LEU A 20 21.86 -65.43 -8.33
N GLN A 21 21.43 -66.68 -8.45
CA GLN A 21 20.08 -67.10 -8.04
C GLN A 21 19.84 -66.90 -6.55
N PHE A 22 20.80 -67.27 -5.69
CA PHE A 22 20.67 -67.03 -4.24
C PHE A 22 20.56 -65.55 -3.89
N ILE A 23 21.32 -64.68 -4.57
CA ILE A 23 21.18 -63.22 -4.37
C ILE A 23 19.86 -62.69 -4.91
N GLN A 24 19.30 -63.30 -5.96
CA GLN A 24 17.97 -62.95 -6.46
C GLN A 24 16.86 -63.37 -5.48
N LEU A 25 17.01 -64.51 -4.80
CA LEU A 25 16.07 -64.97 -3.75
C LEU A 25 16.05 -64.00 -2.56
N ASP A 26 17.19 -63.48 -2.12
CA ASP A 26 17.26 -62.47 -1.05
C ASP A 26 16.53 -61.16 -1.40
N LYS A 27 16.41 -60.86 -2.70
CA LYS A 27 15.67 -59.68 -3.19
C LYS A 27 14.17 -59.91 -3.29
N ASP A 28 13.69 -61.15 -3.23
CA ASP A 28 12.27 -61.48 -3.31
C ASP A 28 11.65 -61.49 -1.91
N ALA A 29 10.85 -60.46 -1.59
CA ALA A 29 10.19 -60.31 -0.30
C ALA A 29 9.18 -61.44 0.03
N SER A 30 8.87 -62.32 -0.93
CA SER A 30 7.99 -63.47 -0.76
C SER A 30 8.73 -64.78 -0.45
N ASP A 31 10.07 -64.81 -0.57
CA ASP A 31 10.90 -65.97 -0.24
C ASP A 31 11.39 -65.90 1.22
N PRO A 32 11.46 -67.03 1.95
CA PRO A 32 11.97 -67.05 3.32
C PRO A 32 13.50 -66.90 3.43
N PHE A 33 14.24 -66.88 2.33
CA PHE A 33 15.70 -66.72 2.35
C PHE A 33 16.13 -65.31 2.76
N ASN A 34 17.01 -65.22 3.77
CA ASN A 34 17.60 -63.96 4.22
C ASN A 34 19.13 -64.10 4.32
N LEU A 35 19.84 -63.28 3.55
CA LEU A 35 21.29 -63.29 3.48
C LEU A 35 21.95 -62.93 4.83
N ASN A 36 21.39 -61.97 5.57
CA ASN A 36 21.96 -61.55 6.86
C ASN A 36 21.84 -62.66 7.91
N GLU A 37 20.69 -63.34 7.98
CA GLU A 37 20.50 -64.49 8.89
C GLU A 37 21.46 -65.63 8.54
N LEU A 38 21.61 -65.94 7.25
CA LEU A 38 22.55 -66.96 6.80
C LEU A 38 23.99 -66.65 7.23
N LEU A 39 24.44 -65.41 7.03
CA LEU A 39 25.81 -64.99 7.35
C LEU A 39 26.08 -64.96 8.86
N ASP A 40 25.09 -64.62 9.69
CA ASP A 40 25.21 -64.65 11.15
C ASP A 40 25.36 -66.09 11.68
N GLU A 41 24.70 -67.03 11.01
CA GLU A 41 24.72 -68.45 11.33
C GLU A 41 25.98 -69.23 10.89
N LEU A 42 26.87 -68.60 10.11
CA LEU A 42 28.12 -69.21 9.64
C LEU A 42 29.14 -69.32 10.78
N SER A 43 29.82 -70.46 10.86
CA SER A 43 30.99 -70.59 11.74
C SER A 43 32.14 -69.70 11.26
N ARG A 44 33.05 -69.33 12.17
CA ARG A 44 34.25 -68.53 11.85
C ARG A 44 35.00 -69.03 10.61
N LYS A 45 35.27 -70.33 10.52
CA LYS A 45 35.99 -70.93 9.37
C LYS A 45 35.21 -70.78 8.07
N GLN A 46 33.89 -70.89 8.13
CA GLN A 46 33.02 -70.73 6.94
C GLN A 46 32.96 -69.27 6.46
N LYS A 47 32.99 -68.29 7.38
CA LYS A 47 33.09 -66.87 7.02
C LYS A 47 34.43 -66.55 6.35
N GLU A 48 35.53 -67.02 6.93
CA GLU A 48 36.89 -66.83 6.37
C GLU A 48 37.02 -67.48 4.97
N GLU A 49 36.51 -68.71 4.80
CA GLU A 49 36.44 -69.41 3.50
C GLU A 49 35.59 -68.63 2.48
N LEU A 50 34.40 -68.15 2.89
CA LEU A 50 33.52 -67.36 2.03
C LEU A 50 34.22 -66.08 1.53
N TRP A 51 34.88 -65.34 2.41
CA TRP A 51 35.57 -64.10 2.03
C TRP A 51 36.75 -64.36 1.08
N GLN A 52 37.49 -65.45 1.25
CA GLN A 52 38.54 -65.86 0.30
C GLN A 52 37.96 -66.19 -1.08
N ARG A 53 36.82 -66.89 -1.12
CA ARG A 53 36.12 -67.21 -2.36
C ARG A 53 35.56 -65.98 -3.07
N LEU A 54 34.95 -65.06 -2.32
CA LEU A 54 34.49 -63.77 -2.84
C LEU A 54 35.66 -62.96 -3.43
N ARG A 55 36.81 -62.97 -2.76
CA ARG A 55 38.02 -62.31 -3.25
C ARG A 55 38.49 -62.92 -4.57
N SER A 56 38.64 -64.24 -4.64
CA SER A 56 39.06 -64.92 -5.88
C SER A 56 38.10 -64.60 -7.02
N LEU A 57 36.79 -64.69 -6.78
CA LEU A 57 35.76 -64.40 -7.78
C LEU A 57 35.83 -62.95 -8.26
N LEU A 58 35.96 -61.98 -7.34
CA LEU A 58 36.04 -60.56 -7.70
C LEU A 58 37.31 -60.26 -8.52
N THR A 59 38.46 -60.80 -8.11
CA THR A 59 39.73 -60.63 -8.83
C THR A 59 39.65 -61.21 -10.23
N ASP A 60 39.14 -62.44 -10.38
CA ASP A 60 38.99 -63.10 -11.68
C ASP A 60 38.08 -62.30 -12.62
N VAL A 61 36.95 -61.79 -12.11
CA VAL A 61 35.99 -61.00 -12.87
C VAL A 61 36.61 -59.68 -13.34
N LEU A 62 37.37 -58.99 -12.47
CA LEU A 62 38.04 -57.74 -12.81
C LEU A 62 39.20 -57.94 -13.81
N LEU A 63 39.88 -59.10 -13.78
CA LEU A 63 40.91 -59.44 -14.76
C LEU A 63 40.34 -59.78 -16.14
N GLU A 64 39.19 -60.46 -16.20
CA GLU A 64 38.52 -60.83 -17.46
C GLU A 64 37.81 -59.67 -18.16
N SER A 65 37.44 -58.64 -17.40
CA SER A 65 36.79 -57.42 -17.86
C SER A 65 37.46 -56.21 -17.22
N PRO A 66 38.61 -55.77 -17.76
CA PRO A 66 39.33 -54.63 -17.21
C PRO A 66 38.50 -53.35 -17.33
N VAL A 67 38.69 -52.48 -16.34
CA VAL A 67 37.90 -51.26 -16.11
C VAL A 67 37.82 -50.34 -17.34
N ASP A 68 38.90 -50.23 -18.13
CA ASP A 68 38.96 -49.41 -19.35
C ASP A 68 37.96 -49.84 -20.43
N ALA A 69 37.51 -51.11 -20.40
CA ALA A 69 36.56 -51.65 -21.38
C ALA A 69 35.10 -51.27 -21.08
N TRP A 70 34.78 -50.75 -19.90
CA TRP A 70 33.40 -50.53 -19.46
C TRP A 70 32.72 -49.29 -20.08
N HIS A 71 33.49 -48.35 -20.64
CA HIS A 71 32.98 -47.10 -21.21
C HIS A 71 32.89 -47.06 -22.74
N VAL A 72 33.16 -48.17 -23.45
CA VAL A 72 33.09 -48.22 -24.92
C VAL A 72 31.64 -48.37 -25.39
N VAL A 73 30.93 -47.25 -25.51
CA VAL A 73 29.63 -47.17 -26.22
C VAL A 73 29.79 -46.23 -27.41
N ALA A 74 29.72 -46.80 -28.62
CA ALA A 74 29.67 -46.03 -29.87
C ALA A 74 28.37 -45.20 -29.95
N PRO A 75 28.33 -44.09 -30.72
CA PRO A 75 27.16 -43.21 -30.79
C PRO A 75 25.95 -43.96 -31.37
N PRO A 76 24.71 -43.55 -31.04
CA PRO A 76 23.50 -44.27 -31.40
C PRO A 76 23.22 -44.12 -32.91
N GLY A 77 23.57 -45.15 -33.68
CA GLY A 77 23.00 -45.41 -35.00
C GLY A 77 21.83 -46.38 -34.86
N GLU A 78 20.71 -46.05 -35.49
CA GLU A 78 19.47 -46.84 -35.53
C GLU A 78 19.74 -48.21 -36.18
N ASP A 79 19.94 -49.22 -35.32
CA ASP A 79 19.80 -50.68 -35.48
C ASP A 79 20.88 -51.40 -34.65
N SER A 80 20.79 -51.30 -33.32
CA SER A 80 21.72 -52.00 -32.43
C SER A 80 21.25 -53.43 -32.16
N MET A 81 21.75 -54.41 -32.91
CA MET A 81 21.87 -55.78 -32.41
C MET A 81 22.72 -55.73 -31.12
N GLU A 82 22.28 -56.37 -30.03
CA GLU A 82 23.08 -56.50 -28.81
C GLU A 82 24.44 -57.09 -29.16
N THR A 83 25.51 -56.29 -29.10
CA THR A 83 26.86 -56.79 -29.32
C THR A 83 27.23 -57.75 -28.20
N GLU A 84 27.91 -58.86 -28.54
CA GLU A 84 28.38 -59.89 -27.60
C GLU A 84 29.21 -59.31 -26.43
N HIS A 85 29.81 -58.14 -26.63
CA HIS A 85 30.54 -57.37 -25.64
C HIS A 85 29.64 -56.69 -24.58
N GLY A 86 28.46 -56.22 -24.98
CA GLY A 86 27.47 -55.59 -24.07
C GLY A 86 26.84 -56.60 -23.11
N SER A 87 26.55 -57.82 -23.57
CA SER A 87 26.01 -58.89 -22.72
C SER A 87 27.04 -59.41 -21.70
N LYS A 88 28.33 -59.49 -22.10
CA LYS A 88 29.43 -59.86 -21.19
C LYS A 88 29.67 -58.80 -20.11
N THR A 89 29.62 -57.52 -20.47
CA THR A 89 29.79 -56.41 -19.51
C THR A 89 28.63 -56.36 -18.52
N LYS A 90 27.38 -56.55 -18.98
CA LYS A 90 26.20 -56.64 -18.11
C LYS A 90 26.30 -57.78 -17.10
N LYS A 91 26.70 -58.98 -17.54
CA LYS A 91 26.93 -60.14 -16.65
C LYS A 91 28.05 -59.87 -15.62
N THR A 92 29.09 -59.15 -16.02
CA THR A 92 30.19 -58.71 -15.12
C THR A 92 29.64 -57.80 -14.00
N MET A 93 28.81 -56.81 -14.35
CA MET A 93 28.20 -55.89 -13.37
C MET A 93 27.25 -56.62 -12.41
N GLU A 94 26.45 -57.58 -12.90
CA GLU A 94 25.59 -58.41 -12.07
C GLU A 94 26.39 -59.22 -11.03
N ILE A 95 27.54 -59.78 -11.43
CA ILE A 95 28.44 -60.52 -10.52
C ILE A 95 29.05 -59.57 -9.48
N ILE A 96 29.57 -58.41 -9.90
CA ILE A 96 30.16 -57.42 -8.97
C ILE A 96 29.08 -56.94 -7.97
N HIS A 97 27.84 -56.72 -8.42
CA HIS A 97 26.72 -56.35 -7.54
C HIS A 97 26.38 -57.45 -6.54
N ALA A 98 26.34 -58.71 -6.97
CA ALA A 98 26.11 -59.84 -6.08
C ALA A 98 27.21 -59.97 -5.03
N VAL A 99 28.48 -59.88 -5.43
CA VAL A 99 29.64 -59.87 -4.53
C VAL A 99 29.56 -58.69 -3.54
N THR A 100 29.26 -57.48 -4.02
CA THR A 100 29.10 -56.29 -3.17
C THR A 100 27.99 -56.47 -2.13
N SER A 101 26.88 -57.12 -2.50
CA SER A 101 25.75 -57.37 -1.59
C SER A 101 26.14 -58.30 -0.45
N VAL A 102 26.88 -59.38 -0.74
CA VAL A 102 27.38 -60.31 0.28
C VAL A 102 28.45 -59.67 1.16
N ILE A 103 29.34 -58.87 0.58
CA ILE A 103 30.36 -58.13 1.34
C ILE A 103 29.70 -57.15 2.30
N LEU A 104 28.75 -56.33 1.81
CA LEU A 104 27.99 -55.38 2.61
C LEU A 104 27.29 -56.07 3.80
N ALA A 105 26.58 -57.16 3.56
CA ALA A 105 25.94 -57.94 4.60
C ALA A 105 26.98 -58.54 5.59
N SER A 106 28.13 -58.99 5.07
CA SER A 106 29.22 -59.56 5.88
C SER A 106 29.79 -58.57 6.89
N VAL A 107 29.84 -57.27 6.60
CA VAL A 107 30.37 -56.26 7.53
C VAL A 107 29.59 -56.23 8.86
N SER A 108 28.29 -56.54 8.82
CA SER A 108 27.44 -56.52 10.02
C SER A 108 27.75 -57.65 11.00
N VAL A 109 28.30 -58.77 10.52
CA VAL A 109 28.51 -60.01 11.29
C VAL A 109 29.99 -60.29 11.63
N ILE A 110 30.89 -59.32 11.40
CA ILE A 110 32.33 -59.44 11.73
C ILE A 110 32.52 -59.44 13.25
N ASN A 111 33.33 -60.38 13.74
CA ASN A 111 33.81 -60.43 15.13
C ASN A 111 35.33 -60.16 15.21
N GLU A 112 35.80 -59.60 16.33
CA GLU A 112 37.22 -59.26 16.55
C GLU A 112 38.19 -60.46 16.41
N SER A 113 37.69 -61.69 16.57
CA SER A 113 38.51 -62.90 16.49
C SER A 113 38.71 -63.44 15.06
N GLU A 114 37.98 -62.96 14.06
CA GLU A 114 37.95 -63.51 12.69
C GLU A 114 39.02 -62.87 11.79
N ASN A 115 39.65 -63.61 10.87
CA ASN A 115 40.57 -63.03 9.88
C ASN A 115 39.80 -62.50 8.66
N PHE A 116 39.60 -61.19 8.59
CA PHE A 116 38.85 -60.51 7.52
C PHE A 116 39.75 -59.84 6.46
N GLU A 117 41.03 -60.20 6.33
CA GLU A 117 41.96 -59.60 5.35
C GLU A 117 41.44 -59.73 3.91
N ALA A 118 40.90 -60.89 3.53
CA ALA A 118 40.30 -61.07 2.20
C ALA A 118 39.08 -60.16 1.98
N LEU A 119 38.29 -59.92 3.02
CA LEU A 119 37.13 -59.02 2.97
C LEU A 119 37.58 -57.55 2.81
N LEU A 120 38.67 -57.16 3.47
CA LEU A 120 39.30 -55.85 3.30
C LEU A 120 39.82 -55.67 1.87
N GLU A 121 40.53 -56.65 1.31
CA GLU A 121 41.00 -56.59 -0.08
C GLU A 121 39.82 -56.43 -1.06
N CYS A 122 38.72 -57.16 -0.85
CA CYS A 122 37.50 -56.97 -1.63
C CYS A 122 36.95 -55.54 -1.51
N ALA A 123 36.84 -55.00 -0.30
CA ALA A 123 36.34 -53.64 -0.09
C ALA A 123 37.23 -52.58 -0.77
N VAL A 124 38.56 -52.75 -0.71
CA VAL A 124 39.53 -51.88 -1.39
C VAL A 124 39.40 -51.97 -2.91
N MET A 125 39.27 -53.18 -3.48
CA MET A 125 39.02 -53.35 -4.92
C MET A 125 37.72 -52.68 -5.35
N LEU A 126 36.63 -52.89 -4.61
CA LEU A 126 35.32 -52.29 -4.90
C LEU A 126 35.36 -50.75 -4.81
N ASN A 127 36.07 -50.20 -3.82
CA ASN A 127 36.28 -48.76 -3.70
C ASN A 127 37.07 -48.20 -4.89
N GLY A 128 38.11 -48.91 -5.35
CA GLY A 128 38.95 -48.48 -6.48
C GLY A 128 38.23 -48.42 -7.82
N ILE A 129 37.30 -49.34 -8.09
CA ILE A 129 36.56 -49.38 -9.37
C ILE A 129 35.40 -48.39 -9.45
N LEU A 130 35.01 -47.79 -8.33
CA LEU A 130 33.77 -47.03 -8.19
C LEU A 130 33.64 -45.87 -9.18
N TYR A 131 34.71 -45.10 -9.37
CA TYR A 131 34.72 -43.94 -10.27
C TYR A 131 34.73 -44.31 -11.75
N ALA A 132 34.98 -45.57 -12.07
CA ALA A 132 35.01 -46.09 -13.42
C ALA A 132 33.76 -46.91 -13.79
N LEU A 133 32.79 -47.01 -12.89
CA LEU A 133 31.51 -47.65 -13.20
C LEU A 133 30.69 -46.79 -14.19
N PRO A 134 30.07 -47.41 -15.22
CA PRO A 134 29.19 -46.69 -16.14
C PRO A 134 28.01 -46.03 -15.44
N GLY A 135 27.54 -44.89 -15.98
CA GLY A 135 26.41 -44.14 -15.41
C GLY A 135 25.07 -44.90 -15.38
N SER A 136 24.95 -46.03 -16.10
CA SER A 136 23.83 -46.96 -16.03
C SER A 136 23.78 -47.76 -14.73
N GLU A 137 24.93 -48.01 -14.09
CA GLU A 137 25.08 -48.88 -12.92
C GLU A 137 24.92 -48.15 -11.58
N ARG A 138 23.87 -47.32 -11.47
CA ARG A 138 23.60 -46.53 -10.25
C ARG A 138 23.32 -47.39 -9.02
N ALA A 139 22.72 -48.56 -9.20
CA ALA A 139 22.42 -49.49 -8.11
C ALA A 139 23.72 -50.04 -7.49
N LEU A 140 24.68 -50.44 -8.33
CA LEU A 140 25.98 -50.93 -7.89
C LEU A 140 26.80 -49.81 -7.22
N GLN A 141 26.84 -48.61 -7.82
CA GLN A 141 27.47 -47.44 -7.19
C GLN A 141 26.86 -47.15 -5.80
N GLY A 142 25.54 -47.27 -5.66
CA GLY A 142 24.85 -47.15 -4.39
C GLY A 142 25.23 -48.24 -3.38
N ALA A 143 25.35 -49.49 -3.80
CA ALA A 143 25.76 -50.60 -2.93
C ALA A 143 27.20 -50.46 -2.43
N ILE A 144 28.13 -50.04 -3.30
CA ILE A 144 29.53 -49.76 -2.91
C ILE A 144 29.58 -48.55 -1.96
N GLN A 145 28.77 -47.52 -2.21
CA GLN A 145 28.65 -46.39 -1.30
C GLN A 145 28.15 -46.81 0.09
N ASP A 146 27.10 -47.63 0.14
CA ASP A 146 26.55 -48.16 1.40
C ASP A 146 27.60 -49.02 2.13
N LEU A 147 28.39 -49.81 1.41
CA LEU A 147 29.54 -50.56 1.95
C LEU A 147 30.55 -49.63 2.60
N CYS A 148 30.98 -48.57 1.91
CA CYS A 148 31.95 -47.62 2.46
C CYS A 148 31.43 -46.92 3.74
N VAL A 149 30.12 -46.60 3.79
CA VAL A 149 29.47 -46.02 4.98
C VAL A 149 29.49 -46.99 6.15
N VAL A 150 29.05 -48.24 5.94
CA VAL A 150 29.00 -49.25 7.01
C VAL A 150 30.42 -49.61 7.48
N TRP A 151 31.39 -49.67 6.56
CA TRP A 151 32.81 -49.87 6.87
C TRP A 151 33.37 -48.77 7.78
N TRP A 152 33.04 -47.51 7.47
CA TRP A 152 33.39 -46.36 8.29
C TRP A 152 32.75 -46.43 9.68
N GLU A 153 31.45 -46.71 9.76
CA GLU A 153 30.71 -46.79 11.02
C GLU A 153 31.26 -47.90 11.94
N ARG A 154 31.68 -49.04 11.37
CA ARG A 154 32.29 -50.16 12.12
C ARG A 154 33.72 -49.90 12.62
N GLY A 155 34.45 -48.92 12.07
CA GLY A 155 35.81 -48.63 12.57
C GLY A 155 36.91 -49.55 12.02
N LEU A 156 36.69 -50.21 10.88
CA LEU A 156 37.59 -51.24 10.33
C LEU A 156 38.90 -50.66 9.74
N PRO A 157 39.93 -51.48 9.47
CA PRO A 157 41.15 -51.05 8.76
C PRO A 157 40.86 -50.38 7.40
N ALA A 158 41.77 -49.51 6.94
CA ALA A 158 41.59 -48.66 5.76
C ALA A 158 40.34 -47.74 5.80
N LYS A 159 39.81 -47.48 7.00
CA LYS A 159 38.63 -46.63 7.21
C LYS A 159 38.79 -45.22 6.63
N GLU A 160 39.97 -44.64 6.63
CA GLU A 160 40.17 -43.28 6.10
C GLU A 160 39.81 -43.17 4.62
N ASP A 161 40.29 -44.11 3.78
CA ASP A 161 40.02 -44.11 2.34
C ASP A 161 38.54 -44.40 2.05
N MET A 162 37.95 -45.38 2.74
CA MET A 162 36.52 -45.69 2.63
C MET A 162 35.66 -44.50 3.09
N GLY A 163 36.09 -43.83 4.16
CA GLY A 163 35.47 -42.62 4.68
C GLY A 163 35.49 -41.47 3.68
N LYS A 164 36.64 -41.22 3.05
CA LYS A 164 36.78 -40.19 2.02
C LYS A 164 35.81 -40.44 0.86
N THR A 165 35.77 -41.66 0.33
CA THR A 165 34.86 -42.02 -0.76
C THR A 165 33.40 -41.87 -0.34
N ALA A 166 33.02 -42.44 0.81
CA ALA A 166 31.66 -42.36 1.33
C ALA A 166 31.21 -40.89 1.50
N PHE A 167 32.10 -40.05 2.03
CA PHE A 167 31.84 -38.64 2.26
C PHE A 167 31.63 -37.87 0.96
N VAL A 168 32.53 -38.00 -0.02
CA VAL A 168 32.43 -37.31 -1.32
C VAL A 168 31.13 -37.69 -2.03
N MET A 169 30.80 -38.98 -2.08
CA MET A 169 29.59 -39.44 -2.75
C MET A 169 28.31 -38.99 -2.04
N LEU A 170 28.26 -39.07 -0.71
CA LEU A 170 27.09 -38.62 0.04
C LEU A 170 26.90 -37.10 -0.07
N LEU A 171 28.01 -36.35 -0.06
CA LEU A 171 28.00 -34.90 -0.26
C LEU A 171 27.45 -34.55 -1.63
N ARG A 172 28.00 -35.11 -2.71
CA ARG A 172 27.52 -34.89 -4.08
C ARG A 172 26.04 -35.22 -4.24
N ARG A 173 25.64 -36.43 -3.81
CA ARG A 173 24.25 -36.89 -3.88
C ARG A 173 23.31 -35.98 -3.10
N SER A 174 23.71 -35.52 -1.91
CA SER A 174 22.87 -34.64 -1.08
C SER A 174 22.63 -33.24 -1.66
N LEU A 175 23.48 -32.79 -2.59
CA LEU A 175 23.30 -31.53 -3.32
C LEU A 175 22.35 -31.71 -4.50
N GLU A 176 22.38 -32.86 -5.16
CA GLU A 176 21.51 -33.22 -6.28
C GLU A 176 20.08 -33.61 -5.83
N THR A 177 19.96 -34.32 -4.70
CA THR A 177 18.67 -34.84 -4.24
C THR A 177 17.86 -33.78 -3.48
N LYS A 178 16.55 -33.77 -3.73
CA LYS A 178 15.60 -32.94 -2.97
C LYS A 178 15.20 -33.56 -1.63
N THR A 179 15.63 -34.79 -1.35
CA THR A 179 15.28 -35.53 -0.13
C THR A 179 16.32 -35.26 0.95
N GLY A 180 15.88 -35.04 2.19
CA GLY A 180 16.81 -34.78 3.29
C GLY A 180 17.52 -36.02 3.83
N ALA A 181 17.27 -37.22 3.30
CA ALA A 181 17.80 -38.48 3.84
C ALA A 181 19.34 -38.53 3.74
N ASP A 182 19.87 -38.09 2.60
CA ASP A 182 21.32 -38.08 2.36
C ASP A 182 22.05 -37.08 3.28
N ILE A 183 21.42 -35.96 3.64
CA ILE A 183 21.94 -35.01 4.64
C ILE A 183 22.06 -35.66 6.03
N CYS A 184 21.08 -36.49 6.42
CA CYS A 184 21.15 -37.22 7.68
C CYS A 184 22.29 -38.24 7.68
N ARG A 185 22.47 -38.95 6.55
CA ARG A 185 23.56 -39.93 6.39
C ARG A 185 24.92 -39.24 6.42
N LEU A 186 25.07 -38.14 5.69
CA LEU A 186 26.29 -37.34 5.69
C LEU A 186 26.64 -36.84 7.10
N TRP A 187 25.65 -36.40 7.86
CA TRP A 187 25.86 -36.01 9.26
C TRP A 187 26.40 -37.17 10.13
N ARG A 188 26.00 -38.43 9.91
CA ARG A 188 26.53 -39.57 10.68
C ARG A 188 28.02 -39.80 10.44
N ILE A 189 28.46 -39.60 9.20
CA ILE A 189 29.87 -39.81 8.79
C ILE A 189 30.70 -38.52 8.75
N HIS A 190 30.19 -37.39 9.26
CA HIS A 190 30.83 -36.08 9.10
C HIS A 190 32.30 -36.00 9.57
N GLN A 191 32.71 -36.88 10.50
CA GLN A 191 34.09 -36.98 10.96
C GLN A 191 35.07 -37.44 9.87
N ALA A 192 34.60 -38.10 8.81
CA ALA A 192 35.40 -38.46 7.65
C ALA A 192 35.98 -37.23 6.93
N LEU A 193 35.41 -36.04 7.13
CA LEU A 193 35.98 -34.79 6.64
C LEU A 193 37.42 -34.57 7.13
N TYR A 194 37.74 -34.99 8.35
CA TYR A 194 39.08 -34.80 8.92
C TYR A 194 40.15 -35.72 8.31
N CYS A 195 39.75 -36.69 7.49
CA CYS A 195 40.69 -37.48 6.68
C CYS A 195 41.22 -36.69 5.47
N PHE A 196 40.58 -35.59 5.09
CA PHE A 196 41.05 -34.71 4.01
C PHE A 196 42.03 -33.67 4.52
N ASP A 197 43.20 -33.59 3.88
CA ASP A 197 44.14 -32.50 4.09
C ASP A 197 43.62 -31.24 3.40
N TYR A 198 43.48 -30.16 4.17
CA TYR A 198 43.00 -28.89 3.65
C TYR A 198 43.95 -28.29 2.61
N ASP A 199 45.27 -28.45 2.72
CA ASP A 199 46.22 -27.72 1.87
C ASP A 199 46.48 -28.39 0.51
N LEU A 200 46.00 -29.61 0.30
CA LEU A 200 46.15 -30.35 -0.96
C LEU A 200 45.16 -29.89 -2.06
N GLU A 201 45.61 -29.93 -3.32
CA GLU A 201 44.79 -29.64 -4.52
C GLU A 201 43.59 -30.57 -4.65
N GLU A 202 43.74 -31.84 -4.26
CA GLU A 202 42.70 -32.87 -4.31
C GLU A 202 41.46 -32.50 -3.48
N SER A 203 41.64 -31.68 -2.44
CA SER A 203 40.55 -31.20 -1.58
C SER A 203 39.78 -30.02 -2.18
N ARG A 204 40.18 -29.47 -3.34
CA ARG A 204 39.52 -28.31 -3.98
C ARG A 204 38.06 -28.62 -4.31
N GLU A 205 37.79 -29.77 -4.94
CA GLU A 205 36.42 -30.16 -5.31
C GLU A 205 35.50 -30.26 -4.09
N ILE A 206 36.03 -30.80 -2.98
CA ILE A 206 35.29 -30.94 -1.73
C ILE A 206 35.02 -29.58 -1.10
N LYS A 207 36.00 -28.67 -1.10
CA LYS A 207 35.80 -27.30 -0.61
C LYS A 207 34.64 -26.62 -1.35
N ASP A 208 34.59 -26.74 -2.67
CA ASP A 208 33.55 -26.13 -3.50
C ASP A 208 32.16 -26.72 -3.18
N MET A 209 32.04 -28.06 -3.10
CA MET A 209 30.78 -28.72 -2.71
C MET A 209 30.34 -28.36 -1.28
N LEU A 210 31.27 -28.25 -0.34
CA LEU A 210 30.97 -27.85 1.04
C LEU A 210 30.47 -26.40 1.12
N LEU A 211 31.03 -25.49 0.31
CA LEU A 211 30.55 -24.11 0.21
C LEU A 211 29.16 -24.06 -0.43
N GLU A 212 28.87 -24.92 -1.41
CA GLU A 212 27.53 -25.04 -2.01
C GLU A 212 26.45 -25.44 -0.97
N CYS A 213 26.83 -26.22 0.05
CA CYS A 213 25.90 -26.59 1.12
C CYS A 213 25.38 -25.36 1.90
N PHE A 214 26.15 -24.28 2.00
CA PHE A 214 25.74 -23.04 2.69
C PHE A 214 24.74 -22.18 1.90
N ILE A 215 24.51 -22.50 0.64
CA ILE A 215 23.53 -21.81 -0.22
C ILE A 215 22.33 -22.70 -0.54
N ASN A 216 22.43 -24.00 -0.23
CA ASN A 216 21.38 -24.96 -0.41
C ASN A 216 20.30 -24.86 0.69
N VAL A 217 19.07 -24.56 0.27
CA VAL A 217 17.94 -24.34 1.19
C VAL A 217 17.61 -25.57 2.04
N ASN A 218 17.83 -26.79 1.53
CA ASN A 218 17.54 -28.02 2.25
C ASN A 218 18.48 -28.19 3.45
N TYR A 219 19.76 -27.87 3.27
CA TYR A 219 20.76 -27.87 4.33
C TYR A 219 20.44 -26.83 5.42
N ILE A 220 20.08 -25.61 5.03
CA ILE A 220 19.78 -24.53 5.97
C ILE A 220 18.51 -24.82 6.79
N LYS A 221 17.46 -25.34 6.14
CA LYS A 221 16.18 -25.62 6.82
C LYS A 221 16.19 -26.88 7.68
N LYS A 222 16.98 -27.89 7.33
CA LYS A 222 17.01 -29.17 8.05
C LYS A 222 17.92 -29.09 9.28
N GLU A 223 17.51 -29.72 10.39
CA GLU A 223 18.27 -29.71 11.65
C GLU A 223 19.63 -30.40 11.52
N GLU A 224 19.69 -31.58 10.91
CA GLU A 224 20.95 -32.29 10.64
C GLU A 224 21.86 -31.49 9.71
N GLY A 225 21.27 -30.79 8.73
CA GLY A 225 22.00 -29.89 7.84
C GLY A 225 22.64 -28.73 8.60
N ARG A 226 21.91 -28.06 9.50
CA ARG A 226 22.49 -27.01 10.35
C ARG A 226 23.59 -27.52 11.26
N ARG A 227 23.44 -28.72 11.84
CA ARG A 227 24.49 -29.37 12.64
C ARG A 227 25.74 -29.61 11.81
N PHE A 228 25.58 -30.18 10.61
CA PHE A 228 26.65 -30.40 9.67
C PHE A 228 27.36 -29.09 9.30
N LEU A 229 26.63 -28.09 8.80
CA LEU A 229 27.18 -26.79 8.44
C LEU A 229 27.92 -26.11 9.60
N SER A 230 27.37 -26.18 10.82
CA SER A 230 28.05 -25.61 11.99
C SER A 230 29.36 -26.32 12.34
N SER A 231 29.47 -27.62 12.04
CA SER A 231 30.70 -28.38 12.30
C SER A 231 31.84 -28.04 11.33
N LEU A 232 31.53 -27.55 10.13
CA LEU A 232 32.53 -27.20 9.10
C LEU A 232 33.44 -26.03 9.52
N PHE A 233 32.98 -25.19 10.45
CA PHE A 233 33.78 -24.10 11.02
C PHE A 233 35.01 -24.59 11.79
N ASN A 234 35.03 -25.86 12.21
CA ASN A 234 36.16 -26.45 12.93
C ASN A 234 37.21 -27.10 12.02
N TRP A 235 36.98 -27.17 10.71
CA TRP A 235 37.89 -27.88 9.80
C TRP A 235 39.19 -27.10 9.54
N ASN A 236 39.09 -25.82 9.19
CA ASN A 236 40.25 -24.95 8.97
C ASN A 236 39.90 -23.47 9.11
N ILE A 237 40.80 -22.66 9.69
CA ILE A 237 40.58 -21.22 9.93
C ILE A 237 40.37 -20.44 8.62
N ASN A 238 41.12 -20.76 7.56
CA ASN A 238 40.95 -20.11 6.26
C ASN A 238 39.60 -20.48 5.63
N PHE A 239 39.11 -21.70 5.90
CA PHE A 239 37.80 -22.12 5.42
C PHE A 239 36.65 -21.34 6.06
N ILE A 240 36.77 -20.91 7.33
CA ILE A 240 35.78 -20.04 7.99
C ILE A 240 35.57 -18.75 7.19
N LYS A 241 36.65 -18.14 6.70
CA LYS A 241 36.58 -16.93 5.86
C LYS A 241 35.90 -17.19 4.53
N MET A 242 36.16 -18.35 3.91
CA MET A 242 35.48 -18.77 2.68
C MET A 242 33.98 -19.00 2.91
N ILE A 243 33.60 -19.69 3.99
CA ILE A 243 32.20 -19.90 4.39
C ILE A 243 31.50 -18.54 4.55
N HIS A 244 32.10 -17.63 5.29
CA HIS A 244 31.53 -16.32 5.54
C HIS A 244 31.38 -15.49 4.26
N GLY A 245 32.41 -15.48 3.40
CA GLY A 245 32.38 -14.86 2.09
C GLY A 245 31.26 -15.41 1.19
N THR A 246 31.10 -16.73 1.14
CA THR A 246 30.04 -17.40 0.38
C THR A 246 28.66 -16.99 0.88
N ILE A 247 28.41 -17.03 2.19
CA ILE A 247 27.13 -16.60 2.76
C ILE A 247 26.85 -15.14 2.44
N LYS A 248 27.83 -14.24 2.63
CA LYS A 248 27.67 -12.80 2.34
C LYS A 248 27.29 -12.53 0.90
N ASN A 249 27.98 -13.16 -0.05
CA ASN A 249 27.72 -12.99 -1.49
C ASN A 249 26.31 -13.45 -1.88
N GLN A 250 25.70 -14.35 -1.12
CA GLN A 250 24.42 -14.97 -1.43
C GLN A 250 23.26 -14.44 -0.59
N LEU A 251 23.51 -13.53 0.37
CA LEU A 251 22.46 -12.95 1.22
C LEU A 251 21.32 -12.36 0.40
N GLN A 252 21.61 -11.65 -0.70
CA GLN A 252 20.57 -11.05 -1.53
C GLN A 252 19.63 -12.12 -2.15
N GLY A 253 20.18 -13.26 -2.58
CA GLY A 253 19.43 -14.35 -3.20
C GLY A 253 18.62 -15.18 -2.20
N LEU A 254 19.06 -15.28 -0.95
CA LEU A 254 18.40 -16.06 0.08
C LEU A 254 17.15 -15.35 0.63
N GLN A 255 16.12 -16.12 0.98
CA GLN A 255 14.90 -15.59 1.60
C GLN A 255 15.17 -15.09 3.03
N LYS A 256 14.53 -13.98 3.43
CA LYS A 256 14.72 -13.39 4.77
C LYS A 256 14.41 -14.38 5.91
N SER A 257 13.40 -15.25 5.74
CA SER A 257 13.02 -16.27 6.72
C SER A 257 14.14 -17.27 7.04
N LEU A 258 15.08 -17.48 6.12
CA LEU A 258 16.22 -18.38 6.33
C LEU A 258 17.31 -17.77 7.21
N MET A 259 17.32 -16.45 7.42
CA MET A 259 18.38 -15.77 8.17
C MET A 259 18.46 -16.23 9.63
N VAL A 260 17.32 -16.60 10.22
CA VAL A 260 17.26 -17.18 11.57
C VAL A 260 18.04 -18.49 11.64
N HIS A 261 17.94 -19.33 10.61
CA HIS A 261 18.69 -20.59 10.52
C HIS A 261 20.18 -20.38 10.24
N ILE A 262 20.51 -19.38 9.41
CA ILE A 262 21.92 -19.00 9.17
C ILE A 262 22.55 -18.50 10.46
N ALA A 263 21.87 -17.64 11.20
CA ALA A 263 22.34 -17.14 12.49
C ALA A 263 22.54 -18.28 13.50
N GLU A 264 21.62 -19.25 13.52
CA GLU A 264 21.76 -20.45 14.34
C GLU A 264 23.01 -21.26 13.99
N ILE A 265 23.37 -21.40 12.70
CA ILE A 265 24.59 -22.08 12.27
C ILE A 265 25.84 -21.40 12.86
N TYR A 266 25.94 -20.07 12.71
CA TYR A 266 27.04 -19.29 13.29
C TYR A 266 27.07 -19.40 14.81
N PHE A 267 25.91 -19.30 15.47
CA PHE A 267 25.83 -19.36 16.93
C PHE A 267 26.25 -20.74 17.47
N ARG A 268 25.86 -21.83 16.79
CA ARG A 268 26.28 -23.20 17.14
C ARG A 268 27.78 -23.41 16.93
N ALA A 269 28.34 -22.86 15.85
CA ALA A 269 29.77 -22.90 15.58
C ALA A 269 30.55 -22.12 16.66
N TRP A 270 30.16 -20.87 16.93
CA TRP A 270 30.73 -20.03 17.98
C TRP A 270 30.73 -20.74 19.34
N LYS A 271 29.59 -21.33 19.75
CA LYS A 271 29.45 -22.00 21.06
C LYS A 271 30.43 -23.18 21.25
N LYS A 272 30.83 -23.85 20.17
CA LYS A 272 31.76 -24.99 20.21
C LYS A 272 33.21 -24.60 19.96
N ALA A 273 33.46 -23.38 19.50
CA ALA A 273 34.79 -22.93 19.13
C ALA A 273 35.63 -22.55 20.35
N SER A 274 36.95 -22.66 20.21
CA SER A 274 37.93 -22.21 21.20
C SER A 274 39.20 -21.73 20.50
N GLY A 275 40.05 -20.98 21.23
CA GLY A 275 41.32 -20.46 20.70
C GLY A 275 41.15 -19.64 19.41
N LYS A 276 42.03 -19.88 18.43
CA LYS A 276 42.06 -19.12 17.17
C LYS A 276 40.78 -19.28 16.32
N THR A 277 40.09 -20.42 16.42
CA THR A 277 38.82 -20.65 15.72
C THR A 277 37.72 -19.73 16.27
N LEU A 278 37.68 -19.54 17.59
CA LEU A 278 36.73 -18.62 18.23
C LEU A 278 36.99 -17.19 17.79
N GLU A 279 38.26 -16.76 17.81
CA GLU A 279 38.66 -15.42 17.36
C GLU A 279 38.28 -15.16 15.89
N ALA A 280 38.44 -16.14 15.01
CA ALA A 280 38.06 -16.02 13.60
C ALA A 280 36.53 -15.88 13.45
N ILE A 281 35.73 -16.70 14.14
CA ILE A 281 34.26 -16.60 14.07
C ILE A 281 33.77 -15.25 14.64
N GLU A 282 34.34 -14.81 15.74
CA GLU A 282 33.97 -13.55 16.39
C GLU A 282 34.33 -12.33 15.54
N ASN A 283 35.60 -12.22 15.13
CA ASN A 283 36.11 -11.02 14.47
C ASN A 283 35.85 -11.01 12.96
N ASP A 284 36.06 -12.14 12.27
CA ASP A 284 35.94 -12.19 10.80
C ASP A 284 34.50 -12.43 10.33
N CYS A 285 33.59 -12.89 11.21
CA CYS A 285 32.21 -13.20 10.82
C CYS A 285 31.14 -12.39 11.59
N ILE A 286 31.05 -12.57 12.91
CA ILE A 286 29.95 -11.96 13.69
C ILE A 286 30.10 -10.44 13.73
N GLN A 287 31.30 -9.94 14.03
CA GLN A 287 31.58 -8.50 14.05
C GLN A 287 31.46 -7.87 12.65
N ASP A 288 31.76 -8.60 11.58
CA ASP A 288 31.53 -8.15 10.20
C ASP A 288 30.03 -7.92 9.93
N PHE A 289 29.15 -8.84 10.36
CA PHE A 289 27.71 -8.60 10.31
C PHE A 289 27.29 -7.41 11.16
N MET A 290 27.84 -7.22 12.36
CA MET A 290 27.57 -6.05 13.20
C MET A 290 27.97 -4.75 12.50
N TYR A 291 29.16 -4.72 11.89
CA TYR A 291 29.68 -3.59 11.14
C TYR A 291 28.76 -3.25 9.96
N HIS A 292 28.36 -4.24 9.16
CA HIS A 292 27.44 -4.03 8.05
C HIS A 292 26.01 -3.68 8.51
N GLY A 293 25.56 -4.20 9.66
CA GLY A 293 24.30 -3.82 10.28
C GLY A 293 24.24 -2.33 10.64
N ILE A 294 25.38 -1.71 10.92
CA ILE A 294 25.51 -0.28 11.19
C ILE A 294 25.66 0.53 9.89
N HIS A 295 26.50 0.08 8.96
CA HIS A 295 26.96 0.91 7.84
C HIS A 295 26.21 0.70 6.52
N LEU A 296 25.46 -0.39 6.35
CA LEU A 296 24.69 -0.59 5.13
C LEU A 296 23.56 0.44 5.01
N PRO A 297 23.38 1.04 3.81
CA PRO A 297 22.19 1.85 3.54
C PRO A 297 20.91 1.05 3.75
N ARG A 298 19.88 1.67 4.32
CA ARG A 298 18.57 1.02 4.57
C ARG A 298 17.86 0.64 3.28
N SER A 299 18.20 1.27 2.16
CA SER A 299 17.72 0.92 0.82
C SER A 299 18.34 -0.38 0.29
N SER A 300 19.42 -0.89 0.89
CA SER A 300 20.05 -2.13 0.48
C SER A 300 19.12 -3.34 0.72
N PRO A 301 18.93 -4.23 -0.26
CA PRO A 301 18.13 -5.45 -0.08
C PRO A 301 18.76 -6.42 0.94
N VAL A 302 20.05 -6.24 1.25
CA VAL A 302 20.79 -7.08 2.21
C VAL A 302 20.64 -6.58 3.65
N HIS A 303 20.41 -5.28 3.87
CA HIS A 303 20.34 -4.69 5.21
C HIS A 303 19.30 -5.38 6.13
N PRO A 304 18.03 -5.63 5.70
CA PRO A 304 17.05 -6.33 6.52
C PRO A 304 17.44 -7.76 6.91
N ARG A 305 18.28 -8.43 6.09
CA ARG A 305 18.73 -9.80 6.32
C ARG A 305 19.85 -9.85 7.35
N VAL A 306 20.81 -8.93 7.26
CA VAL A 306 21.86 -8.75 8.29
C VAL A 306 21.24 -8.42 9.63
N ARG A 307 20.25 -7.51 9.67
CA ARG A 307 19.48 -7.20 10.89
C ARG A 307 18.79 -8.44 11.48
N GLU A 308 18.23 -9.31 10.64
CA GLU A 308 17.60 -10.55 11.08
C GLU A 308 18.61 -11.54 11.68
N VAL A 309 19.80 -11.66 11.07
CA VAL A 309 20.89 -12.47 11.63
C VAL A 309 21.29 -11.98 13.01
N LEU A 310 21.54 -10.67 13.16
CA LEU A 310 21.94 -10.07 14.44
C LEU A 310 20.86 -10.16 15.52
N SER A 311 19.59 -10.02 15.12
CA SER A 311 18.44 -10.18 16.02
C SER A 311 18.50 -11.53 16.76
N TYR A 312 18.87 -12.62 16.08
CA TYR A 312 19.00 -13.93 16.72
C TYR A 312 20.00 -13.90 17.89
N PHE A 313 21.18 -13.32 17.70
CA PHE A 313 22.20 -13.20 18.75
C PHE A 313 21.70 -12.39 19.95
N HIS A 314 20.97 -11.29 19.71
CA HIS A 314 20.38 -10.47 20.78
C HIS A 314 19.34 -11.25 21.60
N HIS A 315 18.54 -12.11 20.96
CA HIS A 315 17.55 -12.93 21.67
C HIS A 315 18.20 -14.08 22.48
N GLN A 316 19.38 -14.57 22.09
CA GLN A 316 20.10 -15.61 22.84
C GLN A 316 20.82 -15.09 24.09
N LYS A 317 20.95 -13.77 24.21
CA LYS A 317 21.66 -13.07 25.28
C LYS A 317 21.28 -13.55 26.70
N GLU A 318 19.97 -13.61 27.00
CA GLU A 318 19.47 -14.00 28.33
C GLU A 318 19.45 -15.52 28.53
N ALA A 319 19.41 -16.30 27.44
CA ALA A 319 19.18 -17.74 27.49
C ALA A 319 20.47 -18.59 27.51
N ARG A 320 21.62 -18.03 27.13
CA ARG A 320 22.86 -18.78 26.88
C ARG A 320 24.08 -18.11 27.51
N GLN A 321 24.82 -18.90 28.30
CA GLN A 321 26.06 -18.46 28.94
C GLN A 321 27.10 -17.98 27.90
N GLY A 322 27.80 -16.89 28.21
CA GLY A 322 28.85 -16.28 27.39
C GLY A 322 28.35 -15.35 26.27
N ALA A 323 27.05 -15.37 25.94
CA ALA A 323 26.52 -14.53 24.86
C ALA A 323 26.59 -13.03 25.19
N GLU A 324 26.33 -12.64 26.44
CA GLU A 324 26.46 -11.24 26.90
C GLU A 324 27.89 -10.72 26.75
N GLU A 325 28.87 -11.49 27.23
CA GLU A 325 30.29 -11.14 27.18
C GLU A 325 30.77 -10.97 25.73
N MET A 326 30.41 -11.90 24.84
CA MET A 326 30.71 -11.80 23.41
C MET A 326 30.08 -10.54 22.79
N LEU A 327 28.79 -10.28 23.05
CA LEU A 327 28.12 -9.08 22.51
C LEU A 327 28.80 -7.80 23.01
N HIS A 328 29.19 -7.73 24.28
CA HIS A 328 29.95 -6.61 24.84
C HIS A 328 31.29 -6.42 24.12
N ARG A 329 32.10 -7.48 24.00
CA ARG A 329 33.41 -7.45 23.32
C ARG A 329 33.30 -7.01 21.87
N LEU A 330 32.36 -7.59 21.11
CA LEU A 330 32.25 -7.36 19.67
C LEU A 330 31.62 -6.02 19.30
N TYR A 331 30.69 -5.50 20.11
CA TYR A 331 30.10 -4.17 19.86
C TYR A 331 31.03 -3.01 20.27
N ARG A 332 31.91 -3.21 21.25
CA ARG A 332 32.80 -2.16 21.79
C ARG A 332 33.50 -1.32 20.72
N PRO A 333 34.12 -1.87 19.65
CA PRO A 333 34.80 -1.05 18.64
C PRO A 333 33.88 -0.43 17.59
N VAL A 334 32.66 -0.93 17.38
CA VAL A 334 31.81 -0.57 16.22
C VAL A 334 30.57 0.23 16.60
N LEU A 335 29.87 -0.14 17.68
CA LEU A 335 28.58 0.42 18.02
C LEU A 335 28.69 1.88 18.46
N TRP A 336 29.57 2.15 19.43
CA TRP A 336 29.75 3.48 20.00
C TRP A 336 30.26 4.48 18.97
N ARG A 337 31.14 4.04 18.06
CA ARG A 337 31.57 4.85 16.90
C ARG A 337 30.42 5.11 15.93
N GLY A 338 29.58 4.10 15.67
CA GLY A 338 28.38 4.22 14.85
C GLY A 338 27.38 5.24 15.40
N LEU A 339 27.16 5.25 16.72
CA LEU A 339 26.28 6.21 17.40
C LEU A 339 26.79 7.65 17.31
N LYS A 340 28.10 7.86 17.16
CA LYS A 340 28.71 9.19 16.98
C LYS A 340 29.13 9.49 15.54
N ALA A 341 28.69 8.69 14.56
CA ALA A 341 29.07 8.87 13.16
C ALA A 341 28.54 10.18 12.56
N ARG A 342 29.24 10.75 11.57
CA ARG A 342 28.78 11.96 10.87
C ARG A 342 27.49 11.73 10.09
N ASN A 343 27.33 10.55 9.50
CA ASN A 343 26.14 10.17 8.74
C ASN A 343 24.98 9.79 9.67
N SER A 344 23.83 10.45 9.51
CA SER A 344 22.65 10.23 10.36
C SER A 344 21.98 8.87 10.17
N GLU A 345 22.08 8.26 8.99
CA GLU A 345 21.57 6.91 8.73
C GLU A 345 22.39 5.85 9.47
N VAL A 346 23.71 6.03 9.52
CA VAL A 346 24.62 5.18 10.30
C VAL A 346 24.30 5.27 11.80
N ARG A 347 24.12 6.49 12.33
CA ARG A 347 23.70 6.70 13.73
C ARG A 347 22.35 6.03 14.01
N CYS A 348 21.40 6.17 13.11
CA CYS A 348 20.09 5.54 13.16
C CYS A 348 20.16 4.00 13.20
N ASN A 349 21.00 3.38 12.37
CA ASN A 349 21.19 1.93 12.35
C ASN A 349 21.89 1.43 13.62
N ALA A 350 22.91 2.15 14.07
CA ALA A 350 23.58 1.89 15.34
C ALA A 350 22.59 2.00 16.51
N ALA A 351 21.73 3.01 16.53
CA ALA A 351 20.69 3.18 17.55
C ALA A 351 19.72 1.99 17.60
N LEU A 352 19.29 1.46 16.45
CA LEU A 352 18.42 0.29 16.40
C LEU A 352 19.10 -0.97 16.95
N LEU A 353 20.39 -1.18 16.65
CA LEU A 353 21.15 -2.32 17.16
C LEU A 353 21.44 -2.18 18.65
N PHE A 354 21.79 -0.96 19.09
CA PHE A 354 21.98 -0.63 20.50
C PHE A 354 20.73 -0.96 21.31
N VAL A 355 19.56 -0.51 20.87
CA VAL A 355 18.27 -0.78 21.55
C VAL A 355 17.97 -2.27 21.65
N GLU A 356 18.26 -3.05 20.61
CA GLU A 356 18.03 -4.50 20.61
C GLU A 356 19.02 -5.25 21.50
N ALA A 357 20.27 -4.78 21.59
CA ALA A 357 21.30 -5.36 22.45
C ALA A 357 21.18 -4.89 23.92
N PHE A 358 20.46 -3.80 24.19
CA PHE A 358 20.36 -3.17 25.51
C PHE A 358 19.80 -4.14 26.58
N PRO A 359 20.37 -4.17 27.79
CA PRO A 359 21.61 -3.50 28.21
C PRO A 359 22.86 -4.29 27.76
N ILE A 360 23.86 -3.67 27.16
CA ILE A 360 25.10 -4.39 26.84
C ILE A 360 25.91 -4.54 28.14
N ARG A 361 26.25 -5.78 28.54
CA ARG A 361 26.85 -6.10 29.84
C ARG A 361 28.05 -7.02 29.68
N ASP A 362 29.03 -6.85 30.57
CA ASP A 362 30.12 -7.80 30.78
C ASP A 362 30.00 -8.48 32.14
N PRO A 363 29.67 -9.78 32.21
CA PRO A 363 29.54 -10.49 33.48
C PRO A 363 30.82 -10.51 34.34
N SER A 364 31.99 -10.18 33.78
CA SER A 364 33.25 -10.11 34.52
C SER A 364 33.41 -8.84 35.37
N PHE A 365 32.58 -7.80 35.13
CA PHE A 365 32.67 -6.54 35.85
C PHE A 365 32.11 -6.62 37.27
N SER A 366 32.68 -5.82 38.16
CA SER A 366 32.10 -5.59 39.49
C SER A 366 30.76 -4.85 39.37
N ALA A 367 29.94 -4.89 40.43
CA ALA A 367 28.66 -4.20 40.45
C ALA A 367 28.80 -2.68 40.17
N ILE A 368 29.84 -2.05 40.71
CA ILE A 368 30.11 -0.61 40.54
C ILE A 368 30.47 -0.29 39.09
N GLU A 369 31.33 -1.10 38.46
CA GLU A 369 31.71 -0.94 37.06
C GLU A 369 30.52 -1.16 36.13
N MET A 370 29.71 -2.19 36.41
CA MET A 370 28.49 -2.46 35.67
C MET A 370 27.51 -1.28 35.74
N ASP A 371 27.28 -0.73 36.93
CA ASP A 371 26.39 0.43 37.12
C ASP A 371 26.91 1.66 36.34
N SER A 372 28.22 1.90 36.34
CA SER A 372 28.85 2.94 35.52
C SER A 372 28.63 2.71 34.01
N GLU A 373 28.74 1.49 33.51
CA GLU A 373 28.50 1.18 32.10
C GLU A 373 27.02 1.29 31.70
N ILE A 374 26.10 0.92 32.59
CA ILE A 374 24.66 1.12 32.38
C ILE A 374 24.33 2.62 32.36
N GLN A 375 24.95 3.41 33.24
CA GLN A 375 24.77 4.86 33.27
C GLN A 375 25.20 5.52 31.93
N LYS A 376 26.35 5.13 31.37
CA LYS A 376 26.78 5.60 30.04
C LYS A 376 25.77 5.22 28.94
N GLN A 377 25.17 4.04 29.03
CA GLN A 377 24.13 3.64 28.07
C GLN A 377 22.86 4.49 28.19
N PHE A 378 22.49 4.94 29.40
CA PHE A 378 21.40 5.92 29.54
C PHE A 378 21.76 7.26 28.91
N GLU A 379 22.99 7.76 29.08
CA GLU A 379 23.47 8.99 28.44
C GLU A 379 23.43 8.91 26.90
N GLU A 380 23.70 7.73 26.33
CA GLU A 380 23.54 7.51 24.89
C GLU A 380 22.06 7.55 24.46
N LEU A 381 21.11 7.08 25.28
CA LEU A 381 19.68 7.25 24.99
C LEU A 381 19.28 8.73 24.95
N TYR A 382 19.75 9.55 25.89
CA TYR A 382 19.52 11.00 25.86
C TYR A 382 20.15 11.63 24.60
N SER A 383 21.39 11.26 24.27
CA SER A 383 22.07 11.73 23.06
C SER A 383 21.27 11.44 21.79
N LEU A 384 20.60 10.28 21.71
CA LEU A 384 19.74 9.93 20.58
C LEU A 384 18.46 10.78 20.51
N LEU A 385 17.87 11.12 21.67
CA LEU A 385 16.70 12.01 21.75
C LEU A 385 17.03 13.47 21.39
N GLU A 386 18.30 13.86 21.52
CA GLU A 386 18.79 15.23 21.26
C GLU A 386 19.52 15.37 19.92
N ASP A 387 19.56 14.31 19.10
CA ASP A 387 20.31 14.29 17.85
C ASP A 387 19.83 15.38 16.86
N PRO A 388 20.75 16.08 16.16
CA PRO A 388 20.36 17.12 15.19
C PRO A 388 19.48 16.59 14.04
N SER A 389 19.56 15.30 13.70
CA SER A 389 18.75 14.66 12.68
C SER A 389 17.38 14.20 13.23
N PRO A 390 16.26 14.68 12.67
CA PRO A 390 14.92 14.20 13.04
C PRO A 390 14.74 12.67 12.91
N MET A 391 15.44 12.04 11.97
CA MET A 391 15.37 10.59 11.75
C MET A 391 15.98 9.82 12.94
N VAL A 392 17.08 10.34 13.50
CA VAL A 392 17.75 9.73 14.65
C VAL A 392 16.91 9.92 15.89
N ARG A 393 16.36 11.11 16.12
CA ARG A 393 15.43 11.36 17.24
C ARG A 393 14.19 10.48 17.19
N SER A 394 13.61 10.28 16.00
CA SER A 394 12.49 9.34 15.80
C SER A 394 12.88 7.90 16.19
N THR A 395 14.11 7.49 15.86
CA THR A 395 14.66 6.18 16.24
C THR A 395 14.94 6.10 17.75
N GLY A 396 15.45 7.18 18.35
CA GLY A 396 15.67 7.32 19.78
C GLY A 396 14.37 7.20 20.59
N ILE A 397 13.30 7.86 20.15
CA ILE A 397 11.96 7.73 20.75
C ILE A 397 11.51 6.26 20.77
N LEU A 398 11.63 5.56 19.64
CA LEU A 398 11.30 4.14 19.55
C LEU A 398 12.16 3.31 20.52
N GLY A 399 13.45 3.62 20.58
CA GLY A 399 14.40 2.98 21.48
C GLY A 399 14.02 3.11 22.95
N VAL A 400 13.80 4.34 23.39
CA VAL A 400 13.39 4.68 24.75
C VAL A 400 12.06 4.02 25.10
N CYS A 401 11.05 4.07 24.22
CA CYS A 401 9.76 3.43 24.48
C CYS A 401 9.89 1.90 24.62
N LYS A 402 10.75 1.24 23.83
CA LYS A 402 11.01 -0.20 23.94
C LYS A 402 11.75 -0.55 25.23
N ILE A 403 12.82 0.16 25.55
CA ILE A 403 13.66 -0.10 26.72
C ILE A 403 12.87 0.13 28.01
N THR A 404 12.20 1.27 28.13
CA THR A 404 11.37 1.60 29.31
C THR A 404 10.24 0.60 29.49
N SER A 405 9.59 0.15 28.41
CA SER A 405 8.55 -0.89 28.49
C SER A 405 9.11 -2.24 28.97
N LYS A 406 10.23 -2.69 28.39
CA LYS A 406 10.84 -4.01 28.69
C LYS A 406 11.49 -4.06 30.08
N TYR A 407 12.19 -3.00 30.49
CA TYR A 407 13.01 -2.98 31.70
C TYR A 407 12.45 -2.08 32.82
N TRP A 408 11.14 -1.84 32.82
CA TRP A 408 10.47 -0.92 33.74
C TRP A 408 10.84 -1.13 35.21
N GLU A 409 10.87 -2.38 35.69
CA GLU A 409 11.15 -2.70 37.09
C GLU A 409 12.63 -2.61 37.44
N ALA A 410 13.52 -2.79 36.46
CA ALA A 410 14.97 -2.79 36.66
C ALA A 410 15.58 -1.38 36.54
N MET A 411 14.88 -0.43 35.92
CA MET A 411 15.38 0.92 35.69
C MET A 411 15.16 1.83 36.92
N PRO A 412 16.09 2.75 37.22
CA PRO A 412 15.87 3.76 38.25
C PRO A 412 14.66 4.64 37.90
N ALA A 413 13.77 4.86 38.87
CA ALA A 413 12.54 5.62 38.66
C ALA A 413 12.76 7.05 38.13
N ALA A 414 13.84 7.72 38.57
CA ALA A 414 14.22 9.03 38.07
C ALA A 414 14.50 9.02 36.55
N ILE A 415 15.26 8.03 36.08
CA ILE A 415 15.60 7.88 34.65
C ILE A 415 14.35 7.59 33.82
N LEU A 416 13.44 6.73 34.29
CA LEU A 416 12.17 6.46 33.61
C LEU A 416 11.34 7.74 33.43
N VAL A 417 11.19 8.50 34.51
CA VAL A 417 10.43 9.75 34.51
C VAL A 417 11.06 10.77 33.57
N ASP A 418 12.38 10.96 33.63
CA ASP A 418 13.07 11.95 32.83
C ASP A 418 13.07 11.62 31.33
N LEU A 419 13.30 10.36 30.96
CA LEU A 419 13.21 9.92 29.57
C LEU A 419 11.79 10.09 29.00
N LEU A 420 10.75 9.70 29.74
CA LEU A 420 9.37 9.83 29.27
C LEU A 420 8.89 11.29 29.27
N LYS A 421 9.37 12.13 30.20
CA LYS A 421 9.17 13.58 30.14
C LYS A 421 9.84 14.17 28.92
N LYS A 422 11.08 13.80 28.58
CA LYS A 422 11.75 14.26 27.35
C LYS A 422 10.93 13.93 26.10
N VAL A 423 10.38 12.72 26.02
CA VAL A 423 9.51 12.27 24.92
C VAL A 423 8.19 13.05 24.87
N THR A 424 7.51 13.25 26.00
CA THR A 424 6.15 13.83 26.04
C THR A 424 6.10 15.35 26.15
N ALA A 425 7.10 15.99 26.77
CA ALA A 425 7.13 17.43 27.01
C ALA A 425 7.99 18.19 25.99
N GLU A 426 8.95 17.53 25.33
CA GLU A 426 9.81 18.19 24.33
C GLU A 426 9.58 17.62 22.93
N LEU A 427 9.80 16.32 22.72
CA LEU A 427 9.74 15.73 21.37
C LEU A 427 8.34 15.67 20.78
N ALA A 428 7.29 15.67 21.61
CA ALA A 428 5.91 15.82 21.18
C ALA A 428 5.64 17.19 20.51
N PHE A 429 6.50 18.18 20.78
CA PHE A 429 6.44 19.56 20.28
C PHE A 429 7.65 19.92 19.42
N ASP A 430 8.34 18.92 18.86
CA ASP A 430 9.49 19.12 17.98
C ASP A 430 9.18 20.10 16.84
N THR A 431 9.87 21.24 16.83
CA THR A 431 9.63 22.33 15.87
C THR A 431 10.19 22.02 14.48
N SER A 432 11.21 21.17 14.40
CA SER A 432 11.94 20.88 13.17
C SER A 432 11.24 19.85 12.28
N SER A 433 10.48 18.91 12.87
CA SER A 433 9.89 17.81 12.10
C SER A 433 8.61 17.22 12.70
N ALA A 434 7.58 17.17 11.86
CA ALA A 434 6.35 16.45 12.17
C ALA A 434 6.55 14.92 12.26
N ASP A 435 7.63 14.36 11.70
CA ASP A 435 7.93 12.91 11.84
C ASP A 435 8.37 12.56 13.25
N VAL A 436 9.09 13.45 13.94
CA VAL A 436 9.47 13.25 15.35
C VAL A 436 8.22 13.29 16.23
N ARG A 437 7.39 14.33 16.09
CA ARG A 437 6.11 14.45 16.82
C ARG A 437 5.20 13.26 16.56
N CYS A 438 5.09 12.81 15.31
CA CYS A 438 4.33 11.62 14.94
C CYS A 438 4.90 10.35 15.59
N SER A 439 6.23 10.21 15.66
CA SER A 439 6.90 9.06 16.25
C SER A 439 6.63 8.93 17.75
N VAL A 440 6.51 10.05 18.49
CA VAL A 440 6.11 10.04 19.90
C VAL A 440 4.79 9.28 20.09
N PHE A 441 3.74 9.68 19.37
CA PHE A 441 2.41 9.08 19.53
C PHE A 441 2.30 7.67 18.95
N LYS A 442 3.18 7.30 18.00
CA LYS A 442 3.30 5.93 17.49
C LYS A 442 4.02 4.99 18.45
N CYS A 443 4.95 5.49 19.27
CA CYS A 443 5.79 4.65 20.14
C CYS A 443 5.27 4.54 21.57
N LEU A 444 4.60 5.57 22.11
CA LEU A 444 3.97 5.51 23.44
C LEU A 444 3.01 4.31 23.66
N PRO A 445 2.27 3.81 22.66
CA PRO A 445 1.51 2.56 22.78
C PRO A 445 2.32 1.36 23.27
N ILE A 446 3.62 1.28 22.95
CA ILE A 446 4.53 0.21 23.40
C ILE A 446 4.73 0.27 24.92
N VAL A 447 4.81 1.48 25.47
CA VAL A 447 4.93 1.69 26.93
C VAL A 447 3.61 1.36 27.62
N LEU A 448 2.48 1.75 27.02
CA LEU A 448 1.13 1.45 27.53
C LEU A 448 0.79 -0.06 27.59
N ASP A 449 1.51 -0.92 26.87
CA ASP A 449 1.36 -2.37 27.02
C ASP A 449 1.86 -2.87 28.38
N ASN A 450 2.79 -2.14 29.01
CA ASN A 450 3.18 -2.37 30.39
C ASN A 450 2.24 -1.62 31.34
N LYS A 451 1.44 -2.37 32.12
CA LYS A 451 0.45 -1.82 33.07
C LYS A 451 1.08 -0.97 34.19
N LEU A 452 2.33 -1.24 34.55
CA LEU A 452 3.05 -0.47 35.58
C LEU A 452 3.33 0.98 35.14
N SER A 453 3.28 1.24 33.82
CA SER A 453 3.49 2.58 33.27
C SER A 453 2.26 3.49 33.35
N HIS A 454 1.07 2.91 33.55
CA HIS A 454 -0.20 3.64 33.41
C HIS A 454 -0.30 4.85 34.36
N PRO A 455 0.08 4.76 35.66
CA PRO A 455 0.00 5.92 36.55
C PRO A 455 0.86 7.10 36.10
N LEU A 456 2.08 6.83 35.60
CA LEU A 456 2.97 7.88 35.11
C LEU A 456 2.44 8.48 33.81
N LEU A 457 1.98 7.65 32.87
CA LEU A 457 1.44 8.14 31.60
C LEU A 457 0.12 8.91 31.76
N GLU A 458 -0.74 8.54 32.73
CA GLU A 458 -1.93 9.33 33.06
C GLU A 458 -1.57 10.75 33.52
N GLN A 459 -0.42 10.93 34.19
CA GLN A 459 0.08 12.25 34.61
C GLN A 459 0.73 13.04 33.47
N LEU A 460 1.48 12.38 32.57
CA LEU A 460 2.24 13.05 31.52
C LEU A 460 1.39 13.42 30.28
N LEU A 461 0.45 12.57 29.89
CA LEU A 461 -0.31 12.74 28.64
C LEU A 461 -1.21 14.00 28.56
N PRO A 462 -1.79 14.55 29.64
CA PRO A 462 -2.57 15.78 29.55
C PRO A 462 -1.80 16.99 28.99
N ALA A 463 -0.47 17.01 29.10
CA ALA A 463 0.37 18.07 28.55
C ALA A 463 0.32 18.13 27.01
N VAL A 464 0.09 17.00 26.34
CA VAL A 464 0.08 16.88 24.87
C VAL A 464 -1.32 17.03 24.24
N LYS A 465 -2.30 17.53 24.99
CA LYS A 465 -3.69 17.68 24.50
C LYS A 465 -3.82 18.46 23.20
N TYR A 466 -2.95 19.45 22.98
CA TYR A 466 -2.95 20.29 21.78
C TYR A 466 -2.40 19.60 20.53
N SER A 467 -1.79 18.42 20.67
CA SER A 467 -1.32 17.62 19.52
C SER A 467 -2.47 17.12 18.64
N LEU A 468 -3.71 17.12 19.14
CA LEU A 468 -4.90 16.91 18.31
C LEU A 468 -5.12 18.05 17.30
N HIS A 469 -4.55 19.24 17.55
CA HIS A 469 -4.62 20.41 16.67
C HIS A 469 -3.32 20.63 15.89
N ASP A 470 -2.42 19.63 15.83
CA ASP A 470 -1.17 19.75 15.07
C ASP A 470 -1.45 20.09 13.60
N ASN A 471 -0.63 20.96 13.00
CA ASN A 471 -0.76 21.32 11.59
C ASN A 471 -0.66 20.11 10.65
N SER A 472 0.10 19.09 11.04
CA SER A 472 0.31 17.87 10.28
C SER A 472 -0.76 16.81 10.58
N GLU A 473 -1.51 16.40 9.56
CA GLU A 473 -2.53 15.35 9.67
C GLU A 473 -1.96 14.04 10.24
N LYS A 474 -0.76 13.63 9.83
CA LYS A 474 -0.13 12.40 10.33
C LYS A 474 0.12 12.40 11.85
N VAL A 475 0.34 13.58 12.44
CA VAL A 475 0.52 13.73 13.88
C VAL A 475 -0.83 13.62 14.57
N ARG A 476 -1.86 14.31 14.06
CA ARG A 476 -3.23 14.22 14.58
C ARG A 476 -3.77 12.78 14.53
N VAL A 477 -3.50 12.06 13.44
CA VAL A 477 -3.84 10.64 13.29
C VAL A 477 -3.16 9.79 14.37
N ALA A 478 -1.84 9.94 14.53
CA ALA A 478 -1.08 9.18 15.53
C ALA A 478 -1.54 9.49 16.97
N PHE A 479 -1.86 10.76 17.26
CA PHE A 479 -2.40 11.17 18.55
C PHE A 479 -3.79 10.57 18.81
N ALA A 480 -4.68 10.56 17.83
CA ALA A 480 -6.00 9.92 17.95
C ALA A 480 -5.87 8.40 18.15
N ASP A 481 -4.91 7.74 17.49
CA ASP A 481 -4.59 6.32 17.72
C ASP A 481 -4.07 6.07 19.14
N LEU A 482 -3.24 6.97 19.70
CA LEU A 482 -2.83 6.90 21.10
C LEU A 482 -4.03 7.01 22.06
N LEU A 483 -4.96 7.95 21.84
CA LEU A 483 -6.16 8.08 22.67
C LEU A 483 -7.04 6.81 22.63
N LEU A 484 -7.17 6.20 21.45
CA LEU A 484 -7.84 4.90 21.28
C LEU A 484 -7.12 3.79 22.06
N LYS A 485 -5.78 3.73 21.99
CA LYS A 485 -4.99 2.78 22.77
C LYS A 485 -5.21 2.95 24.27
N VAL A 486 -5.15 4.19 24.78
CA VAL A 486 -5.42 4.51 26.19
C VAL A 486 -6.80 4.02 26.62
N LYS A 487 -7.84 4.28 25.81
CA LYS A 487 -9.20 3.79 26.06
C LYS A 487 -9.25 2.25 26.09
N ALA A 488 -8.58 1.59 25.15
CA ALA A 488 -8.60 0.13 25.02
C ALA A 488 -7.93 -0.59 26.20
N VAL A 489 -6.76 -0.12 26.63
CA VAL A 489 -6.02 -0.72 27.76
C VAL A 489 -6.49 -0.20 29.13
N ARG A 490 -7.45 0.73 29.16
CA ARG A 490 -7.99 1.37 30.37
C ARG A 490 -6.93 2.08 31.22
N ALA A 491 -5.88 2.61 30.59
CA ALA A 491 -4.79 3.30 31.29
C ALA A 491 -5.24 4.63 31.91
N ALA A 492 -6.14 5.35 31.24
CA ALA A 492 -6.70 6.60 31.72
C ALA A 492 -8.04 6.89 31.01
N LYS A 493 -8.81 7.84 31.55
CA LYS A 493 -9.98 8.39 30.84
C LYS A 493 -9.49 9.33 29.73
N PHE A 494 -9.75 9.01 28.47
CA PHE A 494 -9.23 9.80 27.34
C PHE A 494 -9.64 11.27 27.38
N TRP A 495 -10.81 11.59 27.95
CA TRP A 495 -11.29 12.98 28.10
C TRP A 495 -10.56 13.78 29.18
N LYS A 496 -9.81 13.12 30.07
CA LYS A 496 -8.86 13.80 30.98
C LYS A 496 -7.57 14.20 30.27
N ILE A 497 -7.20 13.46 29.23
CA ILE A 497 -6.03 13.75 28.40
C ILE A 497 -6.39 14.82 27.36
N CYS A 498 -7.43 14.58 26.57
CA CYS A 498 -7.93 15.50 25.56
C CYS A 498 -9.42 15.81 25.83
N PRO A 499 -9.74 17.00 26.36
CA PRO A 499 -11.11 17.42 26.64
C PRO A 499 -12.07 17.26 25.45
N MET A 500 -13.34 17.00 25.75
CA MET A 500 -14.37 16.76 24.73
C MET A 500 -14.49 17.94 23.74
N GLU A 501 -14.33 19.18 24.20
CA GLU A 501 -14.36 20.39 23.35
C GLU A 501 -13.35 20.31 22.20
N HIS A 502 -12.11 19.93 22.47
CA HIS A 502 -11.08 19.78 21.44
C HIS A 502 -11.39 18.65 20.46
N ILE A 503 -11.95 17.55 20.96
CA ILE A 503 -12.37 16.41 20.12
C ILE A 503 -13.49 16.84 19.17
N LEU A 504 -14.51 17.54 19.67
CA LEU A 504 -15.65 17.98 18.88
C LEU A 504 -15.26 19.02 17.82
N VAL A 505 -14.43 20.01 18.18
CA VAL A 505 -13.91 21.01 17.23
C VAL A 505 -13.15 20.34 16.08
N ARG A 506 -12.33 19.31 16.36
CA ARG A 506 -11.65 18.56 15.28
C ARG A 506 -12.60 17.64 14.53
N LEU A 507 -13.57 17.01 15.20
CA LEU A 507 -14.51 16.14 14.51
C LEU A 507 -15.33 16.87 13.43
N GLU A 508 -15.66 18.13 13.70
CA GLU A 508 -16.33 19.03 12.76
C GLU A 508 -15.51 19.26 11.48
N SER A 509 -14.25 19.69 11.63
CA SER A 509 -13.46 20.26 10.51
C SER A 509 -12.35 19.37 9.96
N ASP A 510 -11.98 18.27 10.63
CA ASP A 510 -10.82 17.45 10.24
C ASP A 510 -11.13 16.49 9.07
N SER A 511 -10.06 15.96 8.50
CA SER A 511 -10.08 14.99 7.42
C SER A 511 -10.70 13.66 7.85
N LEU A 512 -11.10 12.85 6.86
CA LEU A 512 -11.75 11.57 7.10
C LEU A 512 -10.90 10.59 7.96
N PRO A 513 -9.57 10.45 7.76
CA PRO A 513 -8.74 9.56 8.59
C PRO A 513 -8.76 9.89 10.08
N VAL A 514 -8.77 11.19 10.45
CA VAL A 514 -8.87 11.63 11.84
C VAL A 514 -10.31 11.48 12.34
N CYS A 515 -11.27 11.95 11.55
CA CYS A 515 -12.70 11.88 11.86
C CYS A 515 -13.14 10.47 12.26
N ARG A 516 -12.80 9.43 11.48
CA ARG A 516 -13.13 8.02 11.81
C ARG A 516 -12.60 7.57 13.17
N ARG A 517 -11.38 7.97 13.53
CA ARG A 517 -10.78 7.63 14.83
C ARG A 517 -11.47 8.35 15.97
N LEU A 518 -11.82 9.62 15.78
CA LEU A 518 -12.56 10.40 16.77
C LEU A 518 -13.98 9.85 16.98
N VAL A 519 -14.67 9.46 15.90
CA VAL A 519 -15.97 8.79 15.99
C VAL A 519 -15.83 7.48 16.78
N SER A 520 -14.86 6.63 16.45
CA SER A 520 -14.56 5.41 17.22
C SER A 520 -14.29 5.69 18.71
N LEU A 521 -13.52 6.75 19.00
CA LEU A 521 -13.15 7.14 20.36
C LEU A 521 -14.39 7.49 21.20
N ILE A 522 -15.33 8.25 20.62
CA ILE A 522 -16.52 8.75 21.33
C ILE A 522 -17.80 7.93 21.05
N PHE A 523 -17.74 6.89 20.21
CA PHE A 523 -18.91 6.13 19.77
C PHE A 523 -19.80 5.66 20.92
N SER A 524 -19.20 4.97 21.88
CA SER A 524 -19.89 4.45 23.08
C SER A 524 -20.45 5.56 24.00
N SER A 525 -20.07 6.82 23.80
CA SER A 525 -20.57 7.95 24.57
C SER A 525 -21.85 8.54 23.97
N PHE A 526 -21.98 8.48 22.64
CA PHE A 526 -23.07 9.14 21.89
C PHE A 526 -24.01 8.19 21.14
N LEU A 527 -23.65 6.91 21.03
CA LEU A 527 -24.54 5.83 20.62
C LEU A 527 -24.21 4.55 21.41
N PRO A 528 -24.58 4.49 22.70
CA PRO A 528 -24.31 3.33 23.54
C PRO A 528 -25.29 2.19 23.21
N VAL A 529 -25.00 1.40 22.19
CA VAL A 529 -25.88 0.31 21.68
C VAL A 529 -26.27 -0.75 22.73
N ASN A 530 -25.57 -0.82 23.86
CA ASN A 530 -25.87 -1.72 24.98
C ASN A 530 -26.81 -1.11 26.03
N GLN A 531 -27.23 0.14 25.88
CA GLN A 531 -28.17 0.83 26.75
C GLN A 531 -29.57 0.92 26.11
N PRO A 532 -30.62 1.21 26.89
CA PRO A 532 -31.98 1.41 26.37
C PRO A 532 -32.04 2.48 25.27
N GLU A 533 -33.01 2.33 24.36
CA GLU A 533 -33.15 3.14 23.16
C GLU A 533 -33.42 4.63 23.48
N GLU A 534 -34.06 4.92 24.62
CA GLU A 534 -34.32 6.27 25.13
C GLU A 534 -33.02 7.05 25.33
N VAL A 535 -32.00 6.39 25.89
CA VAL A 535 -30.70 7.01 26.16
C VAL A 535 -29.99 7.39 24.86
N TRP A 536 -30.25 6.69 23.75
CA TRP A 536 -29.60 7.00 22.48
C TRP A 536 -30.03 8.37 21.96
N CYS A 537 -31.32 8.69 22.10
CA CYS A 537 -31.83 10.00 21.74
C CYS A 537 -31.32 11.09 22.69
N GLU A 538 -31.22 10.80 23.99
CA GLU A 538 -30.69 11.77 24.99
C GLU A 538 -29.26 12.15 24.63
N ARG A 539 -28.44 11.16 24.29
CA ARG A 539 -27.05 11.40 23.88
C ARG A 539 -26.93 12.12 22.54
N CYS A 540 -27.85 11.86 21.61
CA CYS A 540 -27.95 12.60 20.35
C CYS A 540 -28.22 14.08 20.58
N VAL A 541 -29.21 14.39 21.41
CA VAL A 541 -29.57 15.76 21.77
C VAL A 541 -28.42 16.46 22.50
N ALA A 542 -27.79 15.77 23.46
CA ALA A 542 -26.62 16.30 24.15
C ALA A 542 -25.48 16.64 23.18
N LEU A 543 -25.18 15.77 22.21
CA LEU A 543 -24.13 16.05 21.21
C LEU A 543 -24.47 17.24 20.32
N LEU A 544 -25.74 17.35 19.89
CA LEU A 544 -26.24 18.49 19.12
C LEU A 544 -26.10 19.81 19.88
N GLN A 545 -26.41 19.80 21.18
CA GLN A 545 -26.25 20.96 22.06
C GLN A 545 -24.78 21.33 22.30
N MET A 546 -23.89 20.34 22.37
CA MET A 546 -22.45 20.58 22.56
C MET A 546 -21.77 21.14 21.30
N ASN A 547 -21.95 20.48 20.15
CA ASN A 547 -21.49 20.98 18.85
C ASN A 547 -22.30 20.31 17.74
N HIS A 548 -23.15 21.11 17.12
CA HIS A 548 -24.05 20.69 16.05
C HIS A 548 -23.32 20.12 14.81
N ALA A 549 -22.25 20.76 14.35
CA ALA A 549 -21.54 20.34 13.15
C ALA A 549 -20.73 19.05 13.40
N ALA A 550 -20.15 18.91 14.59
CA ALA A 550 -19.53 17.67 15.04
C ALA A 550 -20.54 16.52 15.15
N ALA A 551 -21.77 16.78 15.63
CA ALA A 551 -22.85 15.79 15.67
C ALA A 551 -23.18 15.24 14.27
N ARG A 552 -23.30 16.12 13.28
CA ARG A 552 -23.52 15.71 11.88
C ARG A 552 -22.41 14.78 11.38
N ARG A 553 -21.15 15.11 11.68
CA ARG A 553 -19.97 14.32 11.30
C ARG A 553 -19.94 12.98 12.05
N PHE A 554 -20.29 12.96 13.33
CA PHE A 554 -20.39 11.75 14.13
C PHE A 554 -21.40 10.77 13.54
N TYR A 555 -22.65 11.21 13.36
CA TYR A 555 -23.73 10.35 12.85
C TYR A 555 -23.56 9.97 11.38
N GLN A 556 -22.82 10.76 10.60
CA GLN A 556 -22.43 10.39 9.24
C GLN A 556 -21.62 9.08 9.19
N HIS A 557 -20.72 8.86 10.15
CA HIS A 557 -19.83 7.70 10.20
C HIS A 557 -20.21 6.67 11.27
N ALA A 558 -21.24 6.93 12.09
CA ALA A 558 -21.68 6.01 13.15
C ALA A 558 -22.02 4.60 12.64
N HIS A 559 -22.54 4.48 11.41
CA HIS A 559 -22.87 3.21 10.76
C HIS A 559 -21.65 2.28 10.56
N GLU A 560 -20.42 2.81 10.57
CA GLU A 560 -19.20 2.00 10.47
C GLU A 560 -18.91 1.21 11.76
N HIS A 561 -19.58 1.54 12.87
CA HIS A 561 -19.32 0.98 14.21
C HIS A 561 -20.49 0.17 14.80
N THR A 562 -21.61 0.04 14.08
CA THR A 562 -22.78 -0.72 14.54
C THR A 562 -23.56 -1.31 13.37
N ALA A 563 -24.40 -2.32 13.66
CA ALA A 563 -25.33 -2.86 12.68
C ALA A 563 -26.31 -1.80 12.15
N CYS A 564 -26.70 -1.93 10.88
CA CYS A 564 -27.68 -1.03 10.24
C CYS A 564 -29.04 -1.02 10.95
N THR A 565 -29.40 -2.12 11.62
CA THR A 565 -30.62 -2.23 12.44
C THR A 565 -30.64 -1.24 13.60
N ASN A 566 -29.51 -1.02 14.28
CA ASN A 566 -29.41 -0.02 15.36
C ASN A 566 -29.52 1.41 14.83
N ILE A 567 -29.00 1.66 13.62
CA ILE A 567 -29.18 2.97 12.95
C ILE A 567 -30.65 3.20 12.60
N ALA A 568 -31.34 2.20 12.05
CA ALA A 568 -32.78 2.27 11.77
C ALA A 568 -33.62 2.48 13.04
N LYS A 569 -33.28 1.79 14.13
CA LYS A 569 -33.88 2.01 15.46
C LYS A 569 -33.69 3.45 15.92
N LEU A 570 -32.47 3.99 15.89
CA LEU A 570 -32.19 5.38 16.27
C LEU A 570 -33.03 6.37 15.45
N ILE A 571 -33.18 6.15 14.13
CA ILE A 571 -34.05 6.97 13.28
C ILE A 571 -35.50 6.97 13.80
N HIS A 572 -36.02 5.82 14.22
CA HIS A 572 -37.37 5.70 14.76
C HIS A 572 -37.53 6.29 16.17
N VAL A 573 -36.51 6.18 17.02
CA VAL A 573 -36.50 6.81 18.35
C VAL A 573 -36.52 8.33 18.21
N ILE A 574 -35.69 8.90 17.32
CA ILE A 574 -35.70 10.34 17.04
C ILE A 574 -37.08 10.77 16.49
N ARG A 575 -37.69 9.98 15.60
CA ARG A 575 -39.06 10.23 15.13
C ARG A 575 -40.08 10.23 16.27
N HIS A 576 -39.96 9.30 17.21
CA HIS A 576 -40.85 9.25 18.38
C HIS A 576 -40.72 10.52 19.23
N CYS A 577 -39.48 10.95 19.49
CA CYS A 577 -39.17 12.20 20.20
C CYS A 577 -39.77 13.43 19.49
N LEU A 578 -39.61 13.56 18.17
CA LEU A 578 -40.19 14.65 17.38
C LEU A 578 -41.73 14.65 17.46
N ASN A 579 -42.35 13.48 17.37
CA ASN A 579 -43.80 13.32 17.50
C ASN A 579 -44.31 13.66 18.91
N ALA A 580 -43.57 13.31 19.95
CA ALA A 580 -43.92 13.66 21.32
C ALA A 580 -43.91 15.19 21.51
N CYS A 581 -42.89 15.87 20.98
CA CYS A 581 -42.79 17.34 21.02
C CYS A 581 -44.00 18.01 20.32
N ILE A 582 -44.40 17.53 19.15
CA ILE A 582 -45.57 18.04 18.42
C ILE A 582 -46.86 17.80 19.19
N ARG A 583 -47.07 16.58 19.71
CA ARG A 583 -48.28 16.25 20.49
C ARG A 583 -48.40 17.13 21.73
N ARG A 584 -47.28 17.43 22.38
CA ARG A 584 -47.22 18.35 23.51
C ARG A 584 -47.61 19.78 23.11
N ALA A 585 -47.01 20.32 22.05
CA ALA A 585 -47.36 21.66 21.56
C ALA A 585 -48.86 21.77 21.17
N LEU A 586 -49.44 20.71 20.60
CA LEU A 586 -50.87 20.66 20.27
C LEU A 586 -51.76 20.59 21.51
N ARG A 587 -51.32 19.90 22.58
CA ARG A 587 -52.02 19.86 23.88
C ARG A 587 -51.92 21.19 24.62
N GLU A 588 -50.76 21.83 24.63
CA GLU A 588 -50.56 23.16 25.25
C GLU A 588 -51.35 24.27 24.53
N SER A 589 -51.71 24.08 23.25
CA SER A 589 -52.57 25.00 22.49
C SER A 589 -54.09 24.79 22.67
N ARG A 590 -54.51 23.73 23.36
CA ARG A 590 -55.91 23.40 23.65
C ARG A 590 -56.09 23.45 25.16
N GLU A 591 -56.63 24.55 25.66
CA GLU A 591 -57.09 24.62 27.05
C GLU A 591 -58.19 23.55 27.26
N ASP A 592 -57.98 22.72 28.30
CA ASP A 592 -58.85 21.68 28.87
C ASP A 592 -59.25 20.45 28.01
N GLU A 593 -58.66 19.28 28.31
CA GLU A 593 -59.31 18.14 29.00
C GLU A 593 -58.48 16.83 28.90
N GLU A 594 -58.49 16.10 30.02
CA GLU A 594 -58.09 14.70 30.28
C GLU A 594 -56.60 14.33 30.46
N GLU A 595 -56.25 14.21 31.74
CA GLU A 595 -55.20 13.32 32.26
C GLU A 595 -55.54 11.85 32.00
N ARG A 596 -55.08 11.26 30.88
CA ARG A 596 -54.81 9.81 30.84
C ARG A 596 -53.54 9.46 30.07
N GLU A 597 -52.79 8.56 30.69
CA GLU A 597 -51.57 7.86 30.23
C GLU A 597 -50.23 8.61 30.38
N LYS A 598 -49.76 8.74 31.64
CA LYS A 598 -48.36 9.03 32.02
C LYS A 598 -47.61 7.75 32.42
N GLU A 599 -47.49 6.75 31.55
CA GLU A 599 -46.63 5.58 31.85
C GLU A 599 -45.46 5.37 30.90
N ASN A 600 -45.31 6.15 29.83
CA ASN A 600 -44.18 6.02 28.89
C ASN A 600 -43.58 7.37 28.42
N ALA A 601 -43.52 8.39 29.29
CA ALA A 601 -42.86 9.65 28.97
C ALA A 601 -41.36 9.54 29.28
N SER A 602 -40.50 9.58 28.26
CA SER A 602 -39.05 9.66 28.44
C SER A 602 -38.65 11.02 29.04
N ALA A 603 -37.50 11.11 29.72
CA ALA A 603 -37.03 12.36 30.31
C ALA A 603 -36.85 13.50 29.27
N LEU A 604 -36.59 13.13 28.02
CA LEU A 604 -36.55 14.03 26.85
C LEU A 604 -37.90 14.66 26.53
N ASP A 605 -38.99 13.91 26.66
CA ASP A 605 -40.34 14.37 26.33
C ASP A 605 -40.79 15.53 27.26
N GLN A 606 -40.15 15.63 28.42
CA GLN A 606 -40.36 16.69 29.40
C GLN A 606 -39.46 17.92 29.15
N THR A 607 -38.29 17.73 28.52
CA THR A 607 -37.22 18.75 28.43
C THR A 607 -37.16 19.45 27.06
N LEU A 608 -37.47 18.76 25.96
CA LEU A 608 -37.47 19.35 24.62
C LEU A 608 -38.84 19.91 24.24
N SER A 609 -38.82 21.06 23.56
CA SER A 609 -40.01 21.74 23.07
C SER A 609 -39.90 22.03 21.57
N VAL A 610 -41.04 22.20 20.90
CA VAL A 610 -41.07 22.63 19.49
C VAL A 610 -40.40 24.00 19.29
N SER A 611 -40.38 24.84 20.33
CA SER A 611 -39.67 26.13 20.34
C SER A 611 -38.15 26.00 20.25
N ASP A 612 -37.56 24.84 20.56
CA ASP A 612 -36.13 24.59 20.44
C ASP A 612 -35.72 24.34 18.97
N ALA A 613 -35.95 25.33 18.11
CA ALA A 613 -35.80 25.23 16.66
C ALA A 613 -34.43 24.67 16.22
N GLY A 614 -33.36 25.03 16.93
CA GLY A 614 -32.01 24.52 16.67
C GLY A 614 -31.86 23.01 16.93
N CYS A 615 -32.44 22.51 18.02
CA CYS A 615 -32.41 21.08 18.36
C CYS A 615 -33.33 20.28 17.42
N MET A 616 -34.51 20.80 17.09
CA MET A 616 -35.46 20.16 16.16
C MET A 616 -34.86 20.05 14.75
N ALA A 617 -34.26 21.14 14.25
CA ALA A 617 -33.51 21.12 12.99
C ALA A 617 -32.39 20.07 13.02
N GLY A 618 -31.60 20.07 14.10
CA GLY A 618 -30.49 19.12 14.30
C GLY A 618 -30.95 17.66 14.28
N LEU A 619 -32.04 17.32 14.97
CA LEU A 619 -32.60 15.97 14.98
C LEU A 619 -33.10 15.54 13.60
N LEU A 620 -33.78 16.42 12.87
CA LEU A 620 -34.23 16.16 11.50
C LEU A 620 -33.04 15.94 10.55
N GLU A 621 -31.99 16.76 10.68
CA GLU A 621 -30.75 16.60 9.91
C GLU A 621 -30.05 15.28 10.22
N VAL A 622 -29.97 14.88 11.50
CA VAL A 622 -29.42 13.58 11.90
C VAL A 622 -30.22 12.43 11.30
N VAL A 623 -31.56 12.51 11.29
CA VAL A 623 -32.40 11.50 10.61
C VAL A 623 -32.02 11.39 9.13
N VAL A 624 -31.90 12.51 8.41
CA VAL A 624 -31.50 12.53 6.99
C VAL A 624 -30.10 11.92 6.79
N ILE A 625 -29.15 12.23 7.68
CA ILE A 625 -27.78 11.70 7.61
C ILE A 625 -27.76 10.18 7.85
N LEU A 626 -28.42 9.72 8.91
CA LEU A 626 -28.51 8.30 9.25
C LEU A 626 -29.22 7.53 8.14
N TRP A 627 -30.33 8.08 7.62
CA TRP A 627 -31.08 7.49 6.51
C TRP A 627 -30.19 7.27 5.28
N ARG A 628 -29.40 8.30 4.92
CA ARG A 628 -28.46 8.20 3.80
C ARG A 628 -27.33 7.19 4.06
N SER A 629 -26.87 7.05 5.31
CA SER A 629 -25.78 6.15 5.66
C SER A 629 -26.13 4.66 5.47
N ILE A 630 -27.39 4.28 5.69
CA ILE A 630 -27.86 2.89 5.54
C ILE A 630 -28.72 2.65 4.30
N HIS A 631 -28.78 3.63 3.38
CA HIS A 631 -29.65 3.56 2.19
C HIS A 631 -29.41 2.30 1.33
N ARG A 632 -28.16 1.85 1.20
CA ARG A 632 -27.84 0.61 0.47
C ARG A 632 -28.42 -0.63 1.15
N SER A 633 -28.37 -0.68 2.48
CA SER A 633 -28.88 -1.80 3.28
C SER A 633 -30.41 -1.82 3.33
N TRP A 634 -31.08 -0.67 3.21
CA TRP A 634 -32.53 -0.64 3.05
C TRP A 634 -33.01 -1.16 1.70
N LYS A 635 -32.30 -0.89 0.61
CA LYS A 635 -32.64 -1.50 -0.69
C LYS A 635 -32.63 -3.03 -0.67
N SER A 636 -31.86 -3.65 0.23
CA SER A 636 -31.88 -5.11 0.44
C SER A 636 -32.98 -5.60 1.39
N ASN A 637 -33.59 -4.73 2.20
CA ASN A 637 -34.68 -5.05 3.13
C ASN A 637 -35.88 -4.13 2.86
N THR A 638 -36.65 -4.51 1.84
CA THR A 638 -37.77 -3.74 1.32
C THR A 638 -38.88 -3.52 2.35
N GLU A 639 -39.15 -4.49 3.23
CA GLU A 639 -40.18 -4.36 4.27
C GLU A 639 -39.83 -3.26 5.28
N ALA A 640 -38.58 -3.24 5.77
CA ALA A 640 -38.12 -2.22 6.70
C ALA A 640 -38.08 -0.83 6.06
N GLU A 641 -37.70 -0.74 4.78
CA GLU A 641 -37.74 0.51 4.01
C GLU A 641 -39.18 1.03 3.86
N VAL A 642 -40.11 0.19 3.43
CA VAL A 642 -41.53 0.55 3.26
C VAL A 642 -42.15 0.97 4.59
N TYR A 643 -41.87 0.23 5.67
CA TYR A 643 -42.32 0.60 7.02
C TYR A 643 -41.81 1.99 7.41
N THR A 644 -40.51 2.25 7.25
CA THR A 644 -39.91 3.54 7.63
C THR A 644 -40.47 4.69 6.81
N VAL A 645 -40.57 4.52 5.47
CA VAL A 645 -41.18 5.49 4.56
C VAL A 645 -42.61 5.80 4.99
N SER A 646 -43.44 4.79 5.25
CA SER A 646 -44.84 4.99 5.63
C SER A 646 -44.98 5.83 6.92
N LYS A 647 -44.14 5.58 7.93
CA LYS A 647 -44.19 6.28 9.22
C LYS A 647 -43.76 7.74 9.15
N PHE A 648 -42.78 8.08 8.30
CA PHE A 648 -42.36 9.47 8.11
C PHE A 648 -43.25 10.23 7.13
N ALA A 649 -43.70 9.58 6.05
CA ALA A 649 -44.62 10.17 5.08
C ALA A 649 -45.94 10.62 5.74
N ALA A 650 -46.50 9.80 6.64
CA ALA A 650 -47.71 10.14 7.39
C ALA A 650 -47.57 11.38 8.28
N MET A 651 -46.37 11.63 8.83
CA MET A 651 -46.11 12.77 9.71
C MET A 651 -45.60 14.01 8.98
N LEU A 652 -45.12 13.89 7.74
CA LEU A 652 -44.49 14.99 7.01
C LEU A 652 -45.39 16.24 6.90
N PRO A 653 -46.72 16.15 6.62
CA PRO A 653 -47.59 17.32 6.60
C PRO A 653 -47.63 18.07 7.94
N GLU A 654 -47.72 17.34 9.06
CA GLU A 654 -47.69 17.93 10.40
C GLU A 654 -46.32 18.54 10.72
N TYR A 655 -45.22 17.89 10.31
CA TYR A 655 -43.88 18.45 10.46
C TYR A 655 -43.72 19.78 9.71
N LEU A 656 -44.18 19.87 8.46
CA LEU A 656 -44.15 21.11 7.67
C LEU A 656 -45.10 22.18 8.24
N LYS A 657 -46.18 21.78 8.92
CA LYS A 657 -47.10 22.67 9.60
C LYS A 657 -46.49 23.25 10.88
N VAL A 658 -45.82 22.45 11.68
CA VAL A 658 -45.34 22.83 13.01
C VAL A 658 -43.94 23.45 12.96
N PHE A 659 -42.99 22.85 12.23
CA PHE A 659 -41.61 23.33 12.18
C PHE A 659 -41.44 24.40 11.09
N LYS A 660 -41.51 25.67 11.50
CA LYS A 660 -41.45 26.83 10.58
C LYS A 660 -40.05 27.40 10.36
N ASP A 661 -39.06 27.00 11.14
CA ASP A 661 -37.67 27.40 10.97
C ASP A 661 -37.09 26.92 9.62
N ASP A 662 -36.28 27.74 8.97
CA ASP A 662 -35.79 27.46 7.61
C ASP A 662 -34.82 26.28 7.55
N ARG A 663 -34.07 26.02 8.62
CA ARG A 663 -33.23 24.81 8.70
C ARG A 663 -34.08 23.56 8.86
N CYS A 664 -35.17 23.63 9.63
CA CYS A 664 -36.16 22.56 9.71
C CYS A 664 -36.81 22.30 8.33
N LYS A 665 -37.29 23.34 7.62
CA LYS A 665 -37.86 23.20 6.27
C LYS A 665 -36.89 22.55 5.29
N THR A 666 -35.62 22.95 5.35
CA THR A 666 -34.55 22.38 4.55
C THR A 666 -34.37 20.89 4.85
N ALA A 667 -34.24 20.52 6.13
CA ALA A 667 -34.09 19.13 6.55
C ALA A 667 -35.32 18.27 6.18
N LEU A 668 -36.53 18.80 6.34
CA LEU A 668 -37.78 18.13 5.95
C LEU A 668 -37.87 17.93 4.44
N SER A 669 -37.45 18.90 3.65
CA SER A 669 -37.40 18.77 2.19
C SER A 669 -36.36 17.71 1.77
N MET A 670 -35.18 17.69 2.40
CA MET A 670 -34.18 16.65 2.19
C MET A 670 -34.65 15.26 2.64
N LEU A 671 -35.49 15.19 3.69
CA LEU A 671 -36.12 13.95 4.14
C LEU A 671 -37.16 13.48 3.11
N ALA A 672 -37.99 14.40 2.59
CA ALA A 672 -38.94 14.11 1.53
C ALA A 672 -38.27 13.59 0.26
N SER A 673 -37.08 14.10 -0.07
CA SER A 673 -36.29 13.63 -1.22
C SER A 673 -35.81 12.17 -1.08
N LEU A 674 -35.81 11.61 0.13
CA LEU A 674 -35.41 10.22 0.40
C LEU A 674 -36.59 9.25 0.31
N MET A 675 -37.82 9.76 0.17
CA MET A 675 -39.05 8.99 0.03
C MET A 675 -39.55 9.05 -1.43
N PRO A 676 -40.31 8.04 -1.90
CA PRO A 676 -40.96 8.10 -3.20
C PRO A 676 -41.97 9.27 -3.27
N ALA A 677 -42.07 9.94 -4.42
CA ALA A 677 -43.01 11.05 -4.63
C ALA A 677 -44.47 10.67 -4.34
N SER A 678 -44.84 9.41 -4.57
CA SER A 678 -46.16 8.84 -4.29
C SER A 678 -46.49 8.74 -2.80
N ALA A 679 -45.48 8.67 -1.92
CA ALA A 679 -45.69 8.63 -0.48
C ALA A 679 -46.00 10.03 0.09
N VAL A 680 -45.59 11.10 -0.61
CA VAL A 680 -45.73 12.49 -0.14
C VAL A 680 -46.41 13.39 -1.18
N PRO A 681 -47.63 13.05 -1.65
CA PRO A 681 -48.26 13.68 -2.82
C PRO A 681 -48.56 15.17 -2.64
N THR A 682 -48.96 15.58 -1.43
CA THR A 682 -49.26 17.00 -1.13
C THR A 682 -48.05 17.90 -1.29
N PHE A 683 -46.90 17.44 -0.78
CA PHE A 683 -45.64 18.15 -0.95
C PHE A 683 -45.14 18.02 -2.39
N SER A 684 -45.05 16.80 -2.94
CA SER A 684 -44.44 16.55 -4.25
C SER A 684 -45.14 17.26 -5.40
N CYS A 685 -46.48 17.30 -5.42
CA CYS A 685 -47.24 18.05 -6.42
C CYS A 685 -47.07 19.57 -6.31
N SER A 686 -46.80 20.10 -5.11
CA SER A 686 -46.61 21.54 -4.91
C SER A 686 -45.25 22.04 -5.42
N VAL A 687 -44.20 21.21 -5.39
CA VAL A 687 -42.80 21.63 -5.63
C VAL A 687 -42.61 22.36 -6.97
N ILE A 688 -43.14 21.82 -8.08
CA ILE A 688 -43.03 22.45 -9.41
C ILE A 688 -43.75 23.80 -9.45
N SER A 689 -44.91 23.90 -8.80
CA SER A 689 -45.65 25.16 -8.73
C SER A 689 -44.90 26.21 -7.91
N THR A 690 -44.26 25.81 -6.81
CA THR A 690 -43.42 26.68 -5.98
C THR A 690 -42.20 27.18 -6.78
N LEU A 691 -41.49 26.30 -7.48
CA LEU A 691 -40.34 26.68 -8.32
C LEU A 691 -40.75 27.62 -9.47
N ARG A 692 -41.93 27.44 -10.06
CA ARG A 692 -42.47 28.29 -11.13
C ARG A 692 -42.80 29.70 -10.63
N ASN A 693 -43.32 29.81 -9.41
CA ASN A 693 -43.80 31.08 -8.83
C ASN A 693 -42.71 31.90 -8.14
N GLN A 694 -41.46 31.41 -8.05
CA GLN A 694 -40.36 32.19 -7.47
C GLN A 694 -40.06 33.46 -8.28
N GLU A 695 -39.78 34.56 -7.57
CA GLU A 695 -39.40 35.85 -8.17
C GLU A 695 -37.94 35.85 -8.65
N GLU A 696 -37.66 36.57 -9.74
CA GLU A 696 -36.28 36.77 -10.21
C GLU A 696 -35.51 37.70 -9.25
N GLY A 697 -34.27 37.33 -8.90
CA GLY A 697 -33.43 38.11 -7.98
C GLY A 697 -33.61 37.79 -6.48
N ALA A 698 -34.47 36.83 -6.12
CA ALA A 698 -34.57 36.38 -4.74
C ALA A 698 -33.22 35.78 -4.26
N ALA A 699 -32.68 36.30 -3.15
CA ALA A 699 -31.45 35.80 -2.54
C ALA A 699 -31.59 34.39 -1.90
N ASP A 700 -32.82 33.87 -1.85
CA ASP A 700 -33.16 32.60 -1.21
C ASP A 700 -32.75 31.38 -2.08
N ARG A 701 -31.93 30.51 -1.49
CA ARG A 701 -31.47 29.25 -2.09
C ARG A 701 -32.44 28.08 -1.86
N SER A 702 -33.66 28.33 -1.40
CA SER A 702 -34.69 27.31 -1.19
C SER A 702 -34.96 26.43 -2.43
N HIS A 703 -34.77 26.98 -3.64
CA HIS A 703 -34.90 26.23 -4.89
C HIS A 703 -33.94 25.04 -4.99
N CYS A 704 -32.74 25.12 -4.40
CA CYS A 704 -31.73 24.05 -4.45
C CYS A 704 -32.27 22.72 -3.93
N VAL A 705 -32.94 22.75 -2.76
CA VAL A 705 -33.44 21.54 -2.10
C VAL A 705 -34.67 20.99 -2.82
N LEU A 706 -35.50 21.88 -3.39
CA LEU A 706 -36.65 21.49 -4.22
C LEU A 706 -36.20 20.82 -5.53
N LEU A 707 -35.13 21.32 -6.16
CA LEU A 707 -34.50 20.70 -7.32
C LEU A 707 -33.93 19.32 -6.96
N ASP A 708 -33.26 19.17 -5.80
CA ASP A 708 -32.78 17.87 -5.31
C ASP A 708 -33.93 16.86 -5.15
N CYS A 709 -35.11 17.31 -4.67
CA CYS A 709 -36.31 16.47 -4.55
C CYS A 709 -36.77 15.96 -5.92
N LEU A 710 -36.94 16.87 -6.88
CA LEU A 710 -37.39 16.50 -8.23
C LEU A 710 -36.39 15.61 -8.95
N CYS A 711 -35.09 15.82 -8.76
CA CYS A 711 -34.06 14.92 -9.26
C CYS A 711 -34.15 13.53 -8.63
N SER A 712 -34.34 13.45 -7.31
CA SER A 712 -34.45 12.18 -6.56
C SER A 712 -35.72 11.40 -6.95
N TRP A 713 -36.80 12.09 -7.30
CA TRP A 713 -38.05 11.49 -7.77
C TRP A 713 -38.08 11.16 -9.27
N GLY A 714 -37.00 11.42 -10.01
CA GLY A 714 -36.95 11.20 -11.46
C GLY A 714 -37.79 12.19 -12.28
N GLN A 715 -38.20 13.31 -11.68
CA GLN A 715 -39.07 14.34 -12.27
C GLN A 715 -38.31 15.53 -12.86
N VAL A 716 -36.98 15.44 -13.00
CA VAL A 716 -36.13 16.48 -13.60
C VAL A 716 -36.58 16.88 -15.02
N GLY A 717 -37.29 16.01 -15.74
CA GLY A 717 -37.89 16.35 -17.04
C GLY A 717 -38.88 17.51 -16.97
N HIS A 718 -39.64 17.65 -15.88
CA HIS A 718 -40.56 18.78 -15.68
C HIS A 718 -39.82 20.08 -15.37
N VAL A 719 -38.67 20.00 -14.70
CA VAL A 719 -37.78 21.15 -14.49
C VAL A 719 -37.19 21.61 -15.83
N LEU A 720 -36.79 20.66 -16.68
CA LEU A 720 -36.31 20.99 -18.02
C LEU A 720 -37.36 21.67 -18.88
N ASP A 721 -38.60 21.18 -18.86
CA ASP A 721 -39.70 21.81 -19.60
C ASP A 721 -39.91 23.25 -19.09
N LEU A 722 -39.85 23.47 -17.77
CA LEU A 722 -39.90 24.82 -17.16
C LEU A 722 -38.74 25.73 -17.59
N ILE A 723 -37.51 25.21 -17.61
CA ILE A 723 -36.31 25.96 -18.03
C ILE A 723 -36.41 26.35 -19.50
N VAL A 724 -36.80 25.42 -20.37
CA VAL A 724 -36.96 25.67 -21.81
C VAL A 724 -38.07 26.68 -22.07
N ASP A 725 -39.21 26.58 -21.39
CA ASP A 725 -40.33 27.53 -21.50
C ASP A 725 -39.93 28.98 -21.11
N TRP A 726 -38.86 29.15 -20.32
CA TRP A 726 -38.34 30.45 -19.89
C TRP A 726 -37.14 30.96 -20.71
N LEU A 727 -36.62 30.15 -21.64
CA LEU A 727 -35.55 30.57 -22.54
C LEU A 727 -36.13 30.99 -23.90
N PRO A 728 -35.53 31.97 -24.60
CA PRO A 728 -35.97 32.38 -25.92
C PRO A 728 -35.78 31.26 -26.96
N GLU A 729 -36.76 31.05 -27.84
CA GLU A 729 -36.67 30.13 -29.00
C GLU A 729 -36.16 30.86 -30.27
N GLU A 730 -35.46 30.14 -31.15
CA GLU A 730 -35.11 30.63 -32.50
C GLU A 730 -36.39 30.93 -33.30
N GLN A 731 -36.57 32.16 -33.78
CA GLN A 731 -37.60 32.44 -34.79
C GLN A 731 -37.20 31.79 -36.13
N PRO A 732 -38.04 30.93 -36.74
CA PRO A 732 -37.72 30.38 -38.04
C PRO A 732 -37.75 31.48 -39.11
N ALA A 733 -36.70 31.55 -39.92
CA ALA A 733 -36.64 32.41 -41.09
C ALA A 733 -37.86 32.15 -42.00
N SER A 734 -38.52 33.24 -42.39
CA SER A 734 -39.72 33.23 -43.21
C SER A 734 -39.57 32.39 -44.48
N LYS A 735 -40.29 31.27 -44.55
CA LYS A 735 -40.69 30.66 -45.82
C LYS A 735 -42.18 30.34 -45.78
N SER A 736 -42.83 30.77 -46.86
CA SER A 736 -44.27 30.83 -47.08
C SER A 736 -44.94 29.46 -47.21
N ASN A 737 -46.23 29.47 -46.83
CA ASN A 737 -47.32 28.58 -47.25
C ASN A 737 -47.24 27.08 -46.94
N SER A 738 -47.99 26.63 -45.93
CA SER A 738 -49.17 25.78 -46.14
C SER A 738 -50.03 25.58 -44.88
N THR A 739 -51.33 25.51 -45.16
CA THR A 739 -52.56 25.33 -44.38
C THR A 739 -52.56 24.54 -43.05
N SER A 740 -52.97 25.25 -41.99
CA SER A 740 -53.99 24.90 -40.97
C SER A 740 -54.12 23.45 -40.45
N ARG A 741 -53.78 23.25 -39.17
CA ARG A 741 -54.66 22.60 -38.17
C ARG A 741 -54.58 23.30 -36.80
N ARG A 742 -55.68 23.94 -36.41
CA ARG A 742 -55.91 24.58 -35.09
C ARG A 742 -55.63 23.60 -33.94
N ARG A 743 -54.68 23.95 -33.07
CA ARG A 743 -54.73 23.61 -31.64
C ARG A 743 -54.86 24.92 -30.87
N VAL A 744 -55.94 25.07 -30.12
CA VAL A 744 -56.21 26.21 -29.24
C VAL A 744 -55.15 26.22 -28.14
N ARG A 745 -54.17 27.13 -28.24
CA ARG A 745 -53.26 27.50 -27.15
C ARG A 745 -53.98 28.58 -26.34
N LEU A 746 -54.38 28.26 -25.10
CA LEU A 746 -54.69 29.28 -24.10
C LEU A 746 -53.40 30.10 -23.88
N GLN A 747 -53.36 31.29 -24.47
CA GLN A 747 -52.32 32.29 -24.20
C GLN A 747 -52.66 32.95 -22.86
N ASP A 748 -52.03 32.44 -21.80
CA ASP A 748 -51.80 33.23 -20.59
C ASP A 748 -50.53 34.06 -20.87
N PRO A 749 -50.50 35.39 -20.63
CA PRO A 749 -49.31 36.21 -20.84
C PRO A 749 -48.30 35.88 -19.74
N ARG A 750 -47.54 34.81 -19.95
CA ARG A 750 -46.60 34.30 -18.94
C ARG A 750 -45.33 35.18 -18.93
N PRO A 751 -44.86 35.65 -17.77
CA PRO A 751 -43.56 36.31 -17.68
C PRO A 751 -42.45 35.29 -17.97
N VAL A 752 -41.63 35.57 -18.97
CA VAL A 752 -40.42 34.82 -19.28
C VAL A 752 -39.40 35.11 -18.17
N LYS A 753 -38.81 34.07 -17.56
CA LYS A 753 -37.86 34.21 -16.43
C LYS A 753 -36.47 33.61 -16.76
N PRO A 754 -35.72 34.22 -17.70
CA PRO A 754 -34.51 33.61 -18.23
C PRO A 754 -33.39 33.51 -17.19
N GLU A 755 -33.30 34.45 -16.24
CA GLU A 755 -32.24 34.43 -15.23
C GLU A 755 -32.42 33.26 -14.26
N LEU A 756 -33.65 33.02 -13.83
CA LEU A 756 -33.99 31.92 -12.94
C LEU A 756 -33.80 30.55 -13.62
N ALA A 757 -34.11 30.46 -14.92
CA ALA A 757 -33.87 29.27 -15.73
C ALA A 757 -32.39 28.85 -15.74
N LEU A 758 -31.49 29.84 -15.89
CA LEU A 758 -30.04 29.61 -15.86
C LEU A 758 -29.53 29.26 -14.45
N VAL A 759 -30.08 29.87 -13.39
CA VAL A 759 -29.75 29.51 -11.99
C VAL A 759 -30.07 28.04 -11.73
N TYR A 760 -31.26 27.58 -12.12
CA TYR A 760 -31.67 26.19 -11.93
C TYR A 760 -30.78 25.23 -12.72
N LEU A 761 -30.53 25.54 -14.00
CA LEU A 761 -29.67 24.70 -14.84
C LEU A 761 -28.24 24.62 -14.30
N GLU A 762 -27.68 25.74 -13.84
CA GLU A 762 -26.34 25.78 -13.27
C GLU A 762 -26.24 24.94 -12.00
N TYR A 763 -27.23 25.02 -11.12
CA TYR A 763 -27.30 24.18 -9.92
C TYR A 763 -27.35 22.69 -10.29
N LEU A 764 -28.20 22.31 -11.24
CA LEU A 764 -28.32 20.93 -11.73
C LEU A 764 -27.00 20.40 -12.32
N LEU A 765 -26.28 21.22 -13.08
CA LEU A 765 -25.00 20.83 -13.70
C LEU A 765 -23.83 20.77 -12.72
N THR A 766 -23.85 21.60 -11.67
CA THR A 766 -22.76 21.69 -10.69
C THR A 766 -22.80 20.55 -9.68
N HIS A 767 -23.99 20.03 -9.33
CA HIS A 767 -24.15 18.96 -8.34
C HIS A 767 -24.10 17.56 -8.99
N PRO A 768 -23.14 16.67 -8.62
CA PRO A 768 -22.91 15.41 -9.34
C PRO A 768 -24.14 14.49 -9.46
N LYS A 769 -24.95 14.37 -8.40
CA LYS A 769 -26.17 13.55 -8.41
C LYS A 769 -27.22 14.13 -9.37
N ASN A 770 -27.49 15.42 -9.26
CA ASN A 770 -28.47 16.12 -10.08
C ASN A 770 -28.04 16.13 -11.55
N ARG A 771 -26.74 16.31 -11.81
CA ARG A 771 -26.18 16.19 -13.17
C ARG A 771 -26.42 14.80 -13.74
N GLY A 772 -26.24 13.74 -12.95
CA GLY A 772 -26.59 12.37 -13.34
C GLY A 772 -28.06 12.24 -13.75
N CYS A 773 -28.98 12.77 -12.94
CA CYS A 773 -30.42 12.79 -13.21
C CYS A 773 -30.75 13.61 -14.47
N LEU A 774 -30.25 14.84 -14.58
CA LEU A 774 -30.43 15.72 -15.74
C LEU A 774 -30.02 15.01 -17.03
N LEU A 775 -28.83 14.41 -17.02
CA LEU A 775 -28.30 13.71 -18.17
C LEU A 775 -29.08 12.42 -18.50
N SER A 776 -29.84 11.83 -17.56
CA SER A 776 -30.68 10.64 -17.83
C SER A 776 -31.95 10.93 -18.63
N VAL A 777 -32.27 12.21 -18.85
CA VAL A 777 -33.38 12.61 -19.72
C VAL A 777 -33.06 12.27 -21.19
N THR A 778 -34.10 12.14 -22.01
CA THR A 778 -33.98 11.82 -23.43
C THR A 778 -33.08 12.81 -24.18
N ARG A 779 -32.22 12.28 -25.05
CA ARG A 779 -31.28 13.07 -25.88
C ARG A 779 -31.98 14.19 -26.66
N ARG A 780 -33.22 13.97 -27.11
CA ARG A 780 -34.02 14.97 -27.82
C ARG A 780 -34.28 16.23 -26.98
N LYS A 781 -34.69 16.07 -25.71
CA LYS A 781 -34.94 17.21 -24.80
C LYS A 781 -33.64 17.95 -24.45
N LEU A 782 -32.56 17.21 -24.22
CA LEU A 782 -31.25 17.80 -23.90
C LEU A 782 -30.64 18.57 -25.09
N ASN A 783 -30.79 18.06 -26.31
CA ASN A 783 -30.39 18.79 -27.52
C ASN A 783 -31.23 20.04 -27.75
N HIS A 784 -32.53 20.00 -27.41
CA HIS A 784 -33.39 21.18 -27.50
C HIS A 784 -32.95 22.26 -26.51
N LEU A 785 -32.63 21.89 -25.26
CA LEU A 785 -32.03 22.80 -24.28
C LEU A 785 -30.69 23.38 -24.78
N LEU A 786 -29.83 22.54 -25.35
CA LEU A 786 -28.54 23.00 -25.88
C LEU A 786 -28.71 24.06 -26.98
N ARG A 787 -29.68 23.88 -27.88
CA ARG A 787 -30.05 24.86 -28.91
C ARG A 787 -30.65 26.14 -28.32
N ALA A 788 -31.53 26.02 -27.33
CA ALA A 788 -32.09 27.19 -26.64
C ALA A 788 -30.98 28.04 -26.00
N LEU A 789 -29.96 27.42 -25.39
CA LEU A 789 -28.79 28.14 -24.86
C LEU A 789 -27.87 28.68 -25.97
N GLU A 790 -27.83 28.06 -27.14
CA GLU A 790 -27.01 28.50 -28.28
C GLU A 790 -27.45 29.87 -28.82
N THR A 791 -28.74 30.22 -28.68
CA THR A 791 -29.27 31.55 -29.04
C THR A 791 -28.52 32.70 -28.37
N SER A 792 -27.89 32.45 -27.21
CA SER A 792 -27.02 33.42 -26.53
C SER A 792 -25.86 33.91 -27.39
N LYS A 793 -25.37 33.12 -28.36
CA LYS A 793 -24.34 33.55 -29.33
C LYS A 793 -24.85 34.71 -30.18
N VAL A 794 -26.11 34.68 -30.61
CA VAL A 794 -26.75 35.73 -31.42
C VAL A 794 -26.94 37.00 -30.60
N ASP A 795 -27.38 36.87 -29.34
CA ASP A 795 -27.49 38.01 -28.42
C ASP A 795 -26.11 38.65 -28.16
N LEU A 796 -25.07 37.84 -27.92
CA LEU A 796 -23.70 38.32 -27.73
C LEU A 796 -23.13 38.99 -28.98
N GLU A 797 -23.42 38.49 -30.18
CA GLU A 797 -23.06 39.15 -31.45
C GLU A 797 -23.71 40.54 -31.57
N SER A 798 -25.01 40.65 -31.25
CA SER A 798 -25.76 41.91 -31.31
C SER A 798 -25.22 42.96 -30.30
N ILE A 799 -24.90 42.52 -29.08
CA ILE A 799 -24.29 43.35 -28.03
C ILE A 799 -22.90 43.85 -28.48
N LEU A 800 -22.13 43.01 -29.17
CA LEU A 800 -20.83 43.43 -29.71
C LEU A 800 -20.98 44.43 -30.86
N GLN A 801 -21.99 44.31 -31.71
CA GLN A 801 -22.13 45.13 -32.92
C GLN A 801 -22.75 46.53 -32.71
N SER A 802 -23.65 46.75 -31.75
CA SER A 802 -24.37 48.03 -31.60
C SER A 802 -24.19 48.68 -30.21
N PRO A 803 -23.94 50.01 -30.11
CA PRO A 803 -23.89 50.69 -28.82
C PRO A 803 -25.31 51.07 -28.40
N GLY A 804 -25.84 50.38 -27.38
CA GLY A 804 -27.19 50.65 -26.85
C GLY A 804 -28.35 49.99 -27.60
N GLY A 805 -28.08 49.05 -28.51
CA GLY A 805 -29.14 48.21 -29.08
C GLY A 805 -29.76 47.33 -28.00
N SER A 806 -31.09 47.39 -27.86
CA SER A 806 -31.82 46.44 -27.03
C SER A 806 -31.42 45.02 -27.46
N PRO A 807 -30.89 44.16 -26.57
CA PRO A 807 -30.61 42.79 -26.93
C PRO A 807 -31.89 42.15 -27.49
N HIS A 808 -31.75 41.25 -28.47
CA HIS A 808 -32.92 40.64 -29.10
C HIS A 808 -33.78 39.90 -28.06
N ASN A 809 -33.15 39.21 -27.08
CA ASN A 809 -33.88 38.48 -26.04
C ASN A 809 -33.28 38.52 -24.61
N LEU A 810 -31.95 38.54 -24.42
CA LEU A 810 -31.30 38.38 -23.10
C LEU A 810 -30.43 39.58 -22.69
N SER A 811 -30.42 39.94 -21.39
CA SER A 811 -29.47 40.94 -20.86
C SER A 811 -28.01 40.48 -21.00
N GLU A 812 -27.05 41.42 -21.00
CA GLU A 812 -25.61 41.13 -21.18
C GLU A 812 -25.10 40.02 -20.24
N GLY A 813 -25.35 40.15 -18.93
CA GLY A 813 -24.94 39.15 -17.94
C GLY A 813 -25.62 37.79 -18.12
N THR A 814 -26.88 37.79 -18.53
CA THR A 814 -27.68 36.57 -18.75
C THR A 814 -27.25 35.84 -20.02
N ALA A 815 -26.93 36.56 -21.10
CA ALA A 815 -26.38 36.00 -22.32
C ALA A 815 -25.01 35.35 -22.07
N LEU A 816 -24.12 35.99 -21.30
CA LEU A 816 -22.82 35.44 -20.92
C LEU A 816 -22.95 34.17 -20.06
N ARG A 817 -23.89 34.14 -19.11
CA ARG A 817 -24.17 32.97 -18.29
C ARG A 817 -24.77 31.82 -19.11
N ALA A 818 -25.68 32.12 -20.04
CA ALA A 818 -26.25 31.14 -20.96
C ALA A 818 -25.18 30.54 -21.88
N PHE A 819 -24.27 31.35 -22.41
CA PHE A 819 -23.12 30.91 -23.21
C PHE A 819 -22.20 29.98 -22.40
N SER A 820 -21.88 30.33 -21.15
CA SER A 820 -21.09 29.46 -20.26
C SER A 820 -21.76 28.10 -20.04
N LEU A 821 -23.07 28.09 -19.79
CA LEU A 821 -23.84 26.85 -19.62
C LEU A 821 -23.95 26.05 -20.91
N HIS A 822 -24.07 26.69 -22.08
CA HIS A 822 -23.99 26.04 -23.39
C HIS A 822 -22.67 25.27 -23.56
N CYS A 823 -21.53 25.94 -23.31
CA CYS A 823 -20.21 25.31 -23.41
C CYS A 823 -20.03 24.16 -22.41
N ARG A 824 -20.50 24.30 -21.16
CA ARG A 824 -20.39 23.24 -20.14
C ARG A 824 -21.32 22.05 -20.46
N LEU A 825 -22.55 22.32 -20.90
CA LEU A 825 -23.52 21.29 -21.24
C LEU A 825 -23.09 20.49 -22.48
N SER A 826 -22.52 21.14 -23.50
CA SER A 826 -22.05 20.44 -24.71
C SER A 826 -21.02 19.36 -24.38
N VAL A 827 -20.03 19.67 -23.53
CA VAL A 827 -19.03 18.70 -23.04
C VAL A 827 -19.69 17.52 -22.33
N HIS A 828 -20.64 17.79 -21.43
CA HIS A 828 -21.36 16.74 -20.69
C HIS A 828 -22.21 15.84 -21.60
N LEU A 829 -22.88 16.40 -22.61
CA LEU A 829 -23.68 15.63 -23.56
C LEU A 829 -22.81 14.76 -24.47
N GLN A 830 -21.72 15.32 -25.00
CA GLN A 830 -20.79 14.59 -25.86
C GLN A 830 -20.08 13.47 -25.11
N HIS A 831 -19.67 13.70 -23.85
CA HIS A 831 -19.11 12.65 -23.02
C HIS A 831 -20.11 11.51 -22.75
N LYS A 832 -21.38 11.83 -22.47
CA LYS A 832 -22.39 10.82 -22.13
C LYS A 832 -22.84 9.98 -23.34
N PHE A 833 -23.02 10.60 -24.50
CA PHE A 833 -23.62 9.95 -25.68
C PHE A 833 -22.59 9.47 -26.71
N CYS A 834 -21.31 9.44 -26.35
CA CYS A 834 -20.25 8.88 -27.20
C CYS A 834 -20.38 7.34 -27.28
N SER A 835 -20.43 6.80 -28.50
CA SER A 835 -20.56 5.36 -28.77
C SER A 835 -19.23 4.59 -28.81
N ASP A 836 -18.10 5.27 -29.09
CA ASP A 836 -16.85 4.62 -29.53
C ASP A 836 -15.62 4.92 -28.67
N GLY A 837 -15.80 5.38 -27.42
CA GLY A 837 -14.69 5.67 -26.49
C GLY A 837 -13.81 6.86 -26.85
N LYS A 838 -13.90 7.42 -28.06
CA LYS A 838 -13.29 8.69 -28.48
C LYS A 838 -14.31 9.82 -28.40
N VAL A 839 -14.20 10.67 -27.37
CA VAL A 839 -15.07 11.83 -27.20
C VAL A 839 -14.68 12.92 -28.20
N CYS A 840 -15.44 13.08 -29.28
CA CYS A 840 -15.26 14.18 -30.24
C CYS A 840 -16.03 15.42 -29.74
N LEU A 841 -15.31 16.51 -29.45
CA LEU A 841 -15.86 17.75 -28.89
C LEU A 841 -16.39 18.71 -29.97
N SER A 842 -17.08 18.20 -31.00
CA SER A 842 -17.50 18.97 -32.20
C SER A 842 -18.24 20.28 -31.90
N THR A 843 -19.22 20.29 -30.99
CA THR A 843 -19.95 21.53 -30.61
C THR A 843 -19.04 22.58 -29.96
N LEU A 844 -18.01 22.16 -29.21
CA LEU A 844 -17.03 23.07 -28.63
C LEU A 844 -16.03 23.54 -29.70
N GLU A 845 -15.66 22.67 -30.66
CA GLU A 845 -14.88 23.05 -31.84
C GLU A 845 -15.61 24.12 -32.67
N ASP A 846 -16.89 23.91 -32.98
CA ASP A 846 -17.77 24.85 -33.69
C ASP A 846 -17.88 26.19 -32.94
N THR A 847 -17.98 26.13 -31.61
CA THR A 847 -18.02 27.34 -30.77
C THR A 847 -16.72 28.13 -30.84
N GLY A 848 -15.57 27.48 -30.98
CA GLY A 848 -14.32 28.21 -31.19
C GLY A 848 -14.16 28.74 -32.62
N ILE A 849 -14.74 28.09 -33.64
CA ILE A 849 -14.82 28.66 -35.01
C ILE A 849 -15.66 29.94 -34.98
N TRP A 850 -16.79 29.91 -34.27
CA TRP A 850 -17.63 31.07 -34.04
C TRP A 850 -16.85 32.19 -33.33
N LEU A 851 -16.09 31.86 -32.28
CA LEU A 851 -15.26 32.82 -31.55
C LEU A 851 -14.22 33.49 -32.47
N GLU A 852 -13.55 32.72 -33.33
CA GLU A 852 -12.57 33.24 -34.30
C GLU A 852 -13.24 34.15 -35.34
N SER A 853 -14.35 33.71 -35.92
CA SER A 853 -15.01 34.39 -37.04
C SER A 853 -15.86 35.59 -36.66
N LYS A 854 -16.38 35.66 -35.43
CA LYS A 854 -17.31 36.70 -34.98
C LYS A 854 -16.77 37.60 -33.88
N VAL A 855 -16.01 37.04 -32.93
CA VAL A 855 -15.52 37.79 -31.77
C VAL A 855 -14.11 38.33 -32.03
N LEU A 856 -13.19 37.50 -32.52
CA LEU A 856 -11.81 37.96 -32.80
C LEU A 856 -11.74 38.88 -34.02
N SER A 857 -12.50 38.59 -35.09
CA SER A 857 -12.62 39.49 -36.26
C SER A 857 -13.14 40.87 -35.85
N PHE A 858 -14.19 40.93 -35.03
CA PHE A 858 -14.72 42.18 -34.49
C PHE A 858 -13.66 43.00 -33.72
N ILE A 859 -12.77 42.34 -32.96
CA ILE A 859 -11.70 43.04 -32.23
C ILE A 859 -10.62 43.56 -33.19
N GLN A 860 -10.36 42.87 -34.30
CA GLN A 860 -9.36 43.27 -35.30
C GLN A 860 -9.84 44.43 -36.19
N ASP A 861 -11.13 44.47 -36.49
CA ASP A 861 -11.73 45.39 -37.48
C ASP A 861 -12.14 46.75 -36.88
N GLN A 862 -11.97 46.97 -35.57
CA GLN A 862 -12.50 48.15 -34.86
C GLN A 862 -11.43 48.95 -34.13
N GLU A 863 -11.62 50.27 -34.09
CA GLU A 863 -10.70 51.19 -33.41
C GLU A 863 -10.75 51.07 -31.87
N GLU A 864 -9.63 51.40 -31.20
CA GLU A 864 -9.46 51.20 -29.75
C GLU A 864 -10.49 51.98 -28.90
N GLU A 865 -11.04 53.09 -29.40
CA GLU A 865 -12.11 53.84 -28.72
C GLU A 865 -13.48 53.14 -28.79
N TYR A 866 -13.79 52.45 -29.89
CA TYR A 866 -15.03 51.70 -30.09
C TYR A 866 -15.06 50.38 -29.28
N LEU A 867 -13.88 49.85 -28.94
CA LEU A 867 -13.69 48.62 -28.18
C LEU A 867 -13.75 48.81 -26.65
N LYS A 868 -13.49 50.02 -26.15
CA LYS A 868 -13.45 50.32 -24.69
C LYS A 868 -14.74 49.94 -23.95
N PRO A 869 -15.96 50.29 -24.41
CA PRO A 869 -17.20 49.96 -23.70
C PRO A 869 -17.53 48.46 -23.68
N ARG A 870 -17.03 47.71 -24.66
CA ARG A 870 -17.36 46.28 -24.88
C ARG A 870 -16.28 45.33 -24.36
N ARG A 871 -15.25 45.89 -23.72
CA ARG A 871 -14.08 45.18 -23.21
C ARG A 871 -14.44 44.04 -22.30
N VAL A 872 -15.37 44.27 -21.38
CA VAL A 872 -15.79 43.25 -20.40
C VAL A 872 -16.47 42.07 -21.10
N VAL A 873 -17.34 42.33 -22.07
CA VAL A 873 -18.12 41.30 -22.79
C VAL A 873 -17.21 40.37 -23.58
N TYR A 874 -16.40 40.88 -24.52
CA TYR A 874 -15.54 39.99 -25.31
C TYR A 874 -14.48 39.30 -24.44
N GLN A 875 -14.05 39.94 -23.34
CA GLN A 875 -13.11 39.30 -22.42
C GLN A 875 -13.73 38.11 -21.70
N GLN A 876 -14.97 38.24 -21.23
CA GLN A 876 -15.68 37.17 -20.55
C GLN A 876 -16.08 36.03 -21.50
N ILE A 877 -16.41 36.32 -22.77
CA ILE A 877 -16.64 35.27 -23.79
C ILE A 877 -15.38 34.43 -23.98
N ILE A 878 -14.23 35.08 -24.22
CA ILE A 878 -12.94 34.42 -24.44
C ILE A 878 -12.52 33.61 -23.19
N GLN A 879 -12.62 34.22 -22.01
CA GLN A 879 -12.28 33.58 -20.75
C GLN A 879 -13.15 32.34 -20.48
N THR A 880 -14.45 32.43 -20.75
CA THR A 880 -15.40 31.33 -20.56
C THR A 880 -15.06 30.15 -21.46
N TYR A 881 -14.88 30.38 -22.76
CA TYR A 881 -14.51 29.34 -23.72
C TYR A 881 -13.18 28.67 -23.33
N LEU A 882 -12.14 29.45 -23.07
CA LEU A 882 -10.82 28.93 -22.69
C LEU A 882 -10.86 28.13 -21.38
N THR A 883 -11.66 28.57 -20.39
CA THR A 883 -11.81 27.86 -19.12
C THR A 883 -12.45 26.49 -19.30
N VAL A 884 -13.54 26.41 -20.08
CA VAL A 884 -14.22 25.14 -20.35
C VAL A 884 -13.31 24.19 -21.15
N CYS A 885 -12.58 24.71 -22.15
CA CYS A 885 -11.61 23.91 -22.92
C CYS A 885 -10.47 23.38 -22.04
N LYS A 886 -9.91 24.21 -21.14
CA LYS A 886 -8.89 23.79 -20.17
C LYS A 886 -9.41 22.68 -19.26
N ASP A 887 -10.62 22.86 -18.72
CA ASP A 887 -11.22 21.89 -17.82
C ASP A 887 -11.53 20.56 -18.54
N ALA A 888 -11.96 20.60 -19.81
CA ALA A 888 -12.16 19.41 -20.63
C ALA A 888 -10.85 18.63 -20.88
N VAL A 889 -9.72 19.32 -21.11
CA VAL A 889 -8.41 18.69 -21.25
C VAL A 889 -7.93 18.09 -19.93
N MET A 890 -8.12 18.80 -18.81
CA MET A 890 -7.75 18.33 -17.46
C MET A 890 -8.46 17.02 -17.09
N VAL A 891 -9.73 16.85 -17.48
CA VAL A 891 -10.48 15.60 -17.23
C VAL A 891 -10.29 14.53 -18.30
N GLY A 892 -9.40 14.75 -19.27
CA GLY A 892 -9.04 13.74 -20.28
C GLY A 892 -9.99 13.63 -21.48
N LEU A 893 -10.88 14.61 -21.71
CA LEU A 893 -11.90 14.56 -22.77
C LEU A 893 -11.46 15.18 -24.11
N GLY A 894 -10.30 15.83 -24.17
CA GLY A 894 -9.73 16.38 -25.40
C GLY A 894 -8.66 15.48 -26.01
N ASP A 895 -8.85 15.05 -27.26
CA ASP A 895 -7.85 14.32 -28.03
C ASP A 895 -6.72 15.24 -28.52
N CYS A 896 -5.66 14.67 -29.11
CA CYS A 896 -4.51 15.44 -29.59
C CYS A 896 -4.90 16.48 -30.65
N LYS A 897 -5.90 16.18 -31.49
CA LYS A 897 -6.42 17.11 -32.51
C LYS A 897 -7.09 18.33 -31.87
N PHE A 898 -7.97 18.11 -30.90
CA PHE A 898 -8.63 19.17 -30.14
C PHE A 898 -7.62 20.01 -29.36
N GLN A 899 -6.64 19.38 -28.71
CA GLN A 899 -5.57 20.09 -27.98
C GLN A 899 -4.75 20.98 -28.91
N LEU A 900 -4.41 20.51 -30.12
CA LEU A 900 -3.69 21.31 -31.11
C LEU A 900 -4.50 22.52 -31.58
N GLN A 901 -5.79 22.33 -31.89
CA GLN A 901 -6.69 23.41 -32.28
C GLN A 901 -6.87 24.44 -31.15
N LEU A 902 -6.96 23.99 -29.89
CA LEU A 902 -7.05 24.87 -28.72
C LEU A 902 -5.79 25.74 -28.57
N LEU A 903 -4.60 25.16 -28.78
CA LEU A 903 -3.35 25.92 -28.72
C LEU A 903 -3.22 26.92 -29.88
N GLN A 904 -3.63 26.55 -31.09
CA GLN A 904 -3.68 27.46 -32.25
C GLN A 904 -4.62 28.65 -31.99
N ARG A 905 -5.83 28.38 -31.47
CA ARG A 905 -6.79 29.41 -31.05
C ARG A 905 -6.23 30.32 -29.97
N SER A 906 -5.58 29.73 -28.97
CA SER A 906 -4.90 30.47 -27.89
C SER A 906 -3.84 31.42 -28.42
N LEU A 907 -3.09 30.99 -29.44
CA LEU A 907 -2.12 31.84 -30.13
C LEU A 907 -2.80 33.01 -30.86
N GLY A 908 -3.89 32.76 -31.59
CA GLY A 908 -4.67 33.80 -32.26
C GLY A 908 -5.25 34.82 -31.29
N ILE A 909 -5.80 34.37 -30.15
CA ILE A 909 -6.32 35.24 -29.08
C ILE A 909 -5.22 36.16 -28.54
N MET A 910 -4.01 35.64 -28.29
CA MET A 910 -2.87 36.43 -27.80
C MET A 910 -2.35 37.45 -28.82
N GLN A 911 -2.55 37.22 -30.11
CA GLN A 911 -2.16 38.13 -31.17
C GLN A 911 -3.18 39.28 -31.35
N THR A 912 -4.47 38.97 -31.19
CA THR A 912 -5.58 39.91 -31.38
C THR A 912 -5.84 40.78 -30.15
N VAL A 913 -5.95 40.16 -28.97
CA VAL A 913 -6.18 40.88 -27.71
C VAL A 913 -4.82 41.13 -27.07
N LYS A 914 -4.59 42.29 -26.44
CA LYS A 914 -3.40 42.54 -25.60
C LYS A 914 -3.35 41.46 -24.50
N GLY A 915 -2.72 40.30 -24.79
CA GLY A 915 -2.95 38.99 -24.17
C GLY A 915 -2.57 38.83 -22.70
N PHE A 916 -2.29 39.93 -22.02
CA PHE A 916 -1.94 40.03 -20.61
C PHE A 916 -3.05 39.50 -19.68
N PHE A 917 -4.33 39.69 -20.02
CA PHE A 917 -5.47 39.31 -19.17
C PHE A 917 -5.68 37.79 -19.02
N TYR A 918 -5.14 36.98 -19.93
CA TYR A 918 -5.38 35.53 -19.96
C TYR A 918 -4.15 34.69 -19.57
N VAL A 919 -3.04 35.32 -19.18
CA VAL A 919 -1.76 34.63 -18.91
C VAL A 919 -1.92 33.46 -17.95
N SER A 920 -2.59 33.65 -16.81
CA SER A 920 -2.79 32.58 -15.83
C SER A 920 -3.63 31.42 -16.38
N LEU A 921 -4.64 31.71 -17.20
CA LEU A 921 -5.50 30.71 -17.80
C LEU A 921 -4.79 29.92 -18.91
N LEU A 922 -4.03 30.62 -19.76
CA LEU A 922 -3.21 30.03 -20.82
C LEU A 922 -2.08 29.16 -20.24
N LEU A 923 -1.45 29.58 -19.14
CA LEU A 923 -0.49 28.76 -18.43
C LEU A 923 -1.14 27.48 -17.90
N GLY A 924 -2.36 27.59 -17.36
CA GLY A 924 -3.18 26.44 -16.99
C GLY A 924 -3.41 25.48 -18.16
N ILE A 925 -3.78 26.00 -19.34
CA ILE A 925 -3.97 25.18 -20.55
C ILE A 925 -2.66 24.46 -20.93
N LEU A 926 -1.53 25.16 -20.97
CA LEU A 926 -0.23 24.56 -21.31
C LEU A 926 0.17 23.44 -20.34
N LYS A 927 -0.09 23.64 -19.04
CA LYS A 927 0.15 22.64 -17.99
C LYS A 927 -0.68 21.38 -18.20
N GLU A 928 -2.00 21.53 -18.40
CA GLU A 928 -2.92 20.39 -18.55
C GLU A 928 -2.69 19.63 -19.87
N VAL A 929 -2.44 20.35 -20.98
CA VAL A 929 -2.10 19.73 -22.28
C VAL A 929 -0.81 18.91 -22.17
N THR A 930 0.22 19.44 -21.50
CA THR A 930 1.50 18.72 -21.30
C THR A 930 1.37 17.53 -20.35
N ALA A 931 0.53 17.63 -19.32
CA ALA A 931 0.29 16.54 -18.38
C ALA A 931 -0.48 15.38 -19.03
N ASN A 932 -1.46 15.69 -19.89
CA ASN A 932 -2.31 14.70 -20.55
C ASN A 932 -1.58 13.96 -21.69
N SER A 933 -0.73 14.65 -22.46
CA SER A 933 0.07 14.03 -23.53
C SER A 933 1.08 12.98 -23.01
N LEU A 934 1.54 13.09 -21.76
CA LEU A 934 2.40 12.10 -21.09
C LEU A 934 1.63 10.85 -20.61
N MET A 935 0.30 10.92 -20.53
CA MET A 935 -0.56 9.84 -20.01
C MET A 935 -1.27 9.06 -21.13
N GLN A 936 -1.49 9.65 -22.31
CA GLN A 936 -2.18 9.01 -23.43
C GLN A 936 -1.27 8.00 -24.17
N LYS A 937 -1.62 6.70 -24.11
CA LYS A 937 -0.86 5.61 -24.76
C LYS A 937 -1.15 5.42 -26.26
N THR A 938 -2.07 6.19 -26.84
CA THR A 938 -2.69 5.90 -28.16
C THR A 938 -2.40 6.93 -29.26
N ALA A 939 -1.64 8.00 -28.99
CA ALA A 939 -1.29 9.02 -29.98
C ALA A 939 0.00 8.62 -30.74
N SER A 940 0.11 9.00 -32.02
CA SER A 940 1.35 8.75 -32.78
C SER A 940 2.50 9.65 -32.29
N GLU A 941 3.75 9.20 -32.42
CA GLU A 941 4.91 10.01 -32.00
C GLU A 941 4.98 11.36 -32.75
N GLU A 942 4.50 11.41 -34.00
CA GLU A 942 4.43 12.63 -34.81
C GLU A 942 3.41 13.64 -34.27
N GLU A 943 2.22 13.19 -33.86
CA GLU A 943 1.18 14.06 -33.28
C GLU A 943 1.65 14.69 -31.96
N VAL A 944 2.35 13.91 -31.14
CA VAL A 944 2.93 14.39 -29.87
C VAL A 944 4.04 15.42 -30.12
N ALA A 945 4.88 15.21 -31.14
CA ALA A 945 5.92 16.18 -31.51
C ALA A 945 5.34 17.52 -31.98
N TRP A 946 4.31 17.50 -32.83
CA TRP A 946 3.60 18.70 -33.29
C TRP A 946 2.94 19.46 -32.14
N LEU A 947 2.37 18.73 -31.17
CA LEU A 947 1.76 19.31 -29.99
C LEU A 947 2.79 20.03 -29.10
N PHE A 948 3.97 19.43 -28.88
CA PHE A 948 5.04 20.08 -28.12
C PHE A 948 5.63 21.31 -28.83
N ASP A 949 5.78 21.28 -30.16
CA ASP A 949 6.17 22.47 -30.94
C ASP A 949 5.16 23.61 -30.76
N MET A 950 3.86 23.29 -30.78
CA MET A 950 2.82 24.29 -30.57
C MET A 950 2.80 24.83 -29.12
N VAL A 951 3.00 23.98 -28.11
CA VAL A 951 3.18 24.39 -26.70
C VAL A 951 4.31 25.40 -26.58
N GLN A 952 5.45 25.16 -27.23
CA GLN A 952 6.59 26.06 -27.23
C GLN A 952 6.25 27.41 -27.88
N LYS A 953 5.60 27.40 -29.05
CA LYS A 953 5.17 28.62 -29.77
C LYS A 953 4.22 29.48 -28.92
N VAL A 954 3.23 28.86 -28.28
CA VAL A 954 2.28 29.55 -27.40
C VAL A 954 3.00 30.11 -26.17
N PHE A 955 3.87 29.34 -25.52
CA PHE A 955 4.64 29.79 -24.35
C PHE A 955 5.57 30.98 -24.67
N GLN A 956 6.29 30.91 -25.79
CA GLN A 956 7.15 31.99 -26.25
C GLN A 956 6.34 33.26 -26.54
N LYS A 957 5.19 33.14 -27.22
CA LYS A 957 4.32 34.28 -27.49
C LYS A 957 3.77 34.91 -26.22
N MET A 958 3.41 34.10 -25.22
CA MET A 958 2.97 34.57 -23.91
C MET A 958 4.07 35.39 -23.21
N LEU A 959 5.32 34.94 -23.23
CA LEU A 959 6.47 35.67 -22.69
C LEU A 959 6.69 37.01 -23.41
N GLU A 960 6.60 37.02 -24.74
CA GLU A 960 6.68 38.25 -25.54
C GLU A 960 5.58 39.25 -25.17
N CYS A 961 4.34 38.79 -25.02
CA CYS A 961 3.20 39.62 -24.64
C CYS A 961 3.37 40.20 -23.24
N MET A 962 3.80 39.39 -22.26
CA MET A 962 4.12 39.88 -20.91
C MET A 962 5.22 40.93 -20.94
N ALA A 963 6.34 40.66 -21.62
CA ALA A 963 7.47 41.59 -21.72
C ALA A 963 7.09 42.92 -22.38
N ARG A 964 6.21 42.89 -23.40
CA ARG A 964 5.67 44.10 -24.05
C ARG A 964 4.75 44.89 -23.11
N SER A 965 3.89 44.24 -22.35
CA SER A 965 2.98 44.89 -21.39
C SER A 965 3.74 45.56 -20.24
N PHE A 966 4.74 44.87 -19.66
CA PHE A 966 5.60 45.43 -18.61
C PHE A 966 6.35 46.69 -19.04
N ARG A 967 6.65 46.84 -20.34
CA ARG A 967 7.30 48.05 -20.90
C ARG A 967 6.33 49.21 -21.14
N LYS A 968 5.05 48.95 -21.41
CA LYS A 968 4.07 49.97 -21.81
C LYS A 968 3.21 50.51 -20.66
N GLN A 969 2.91 49.70 -19.64
CA GLN A 969 2.09 50.10 -18.48
C GLN A 969 2.64 49.46 -17.18
N PRO A 970 3.57 50.12 -16.47
CA PRO A 970 4.22 49.55 -15.30
C PRO A 970 3.28 49.36 -14.09
N GLU A 971 2.24 50.18 -13.95
CA GLU A 971 1.26 50.09 -12.84
C GLU A 971 0.30 48.91 -12.96
N GLU A 972 -0.15 48.53 -14.18
CA GLU A 972 -0.93 47.29 -14.37
C GLU A 972 -0.05 46.04 -14.26
N GLY A 973 1.25 46.14 -14.58
CA GLY A 973 2.24 45.08 -14.38
C GLY A 973 2.46 44.70 -12.90
N LEU A 974 2.22 45.62 -11.96
CA LEU A 974 2.31 45.36 -10.52
C LEU A 974 1.23 44.40 -10.00
N ARG A 975 0.07 44.29 -10.65
CA ARG A 975 -0.99 43.32 -10.28
C ARG A 975 -0.61 41.85 -10.55
N VAL A 976 0.51 41.59 -11.25
CA VAL A 976 1.01 40.24 -11.59
C VAL A 976 2.06 39.70 -10.60
N ARG A 977 2.42 40.46 -9.55
CA ARG A 977 3.46 40.05 -8.58
C ARG A 977 3.08 38.91 -7.62
N ALA A 978 1.87 38.34 -7.64
CA ALA A 978 1.55 37.07 -6.98
C ALA A 978 0.29 36.42 -7.61
N PRO A 979 0.19 35.08 -7.84
CA PRO A 979 1.10 33.96 -7.64
C PRO A 979 1.73 33.30 -8.91
N PRO A 980 1.73 33.85 -10.16
CA PRO A 980 2.03 33.02 -11.33
C PRO A 980 3.53 32.70 -11.50
N GLN A 981 4.46 33.45 -10.89
CA GLN A 981 5.91 33.24 -11.12
C GLN A 981 6.41 31.91 -10.55
N GLY A 982 5.96 31.51 -9.35
CA GLY A 982 6.30 30.21 -8.78
C GLY A 982 5.66 29.04 -9.54
N GLU A 983 4.48 29.26 -10.13
CA GLU A 983 3.78 28.27 -10.95
C GLU A 983 4.40 28.14 -12.35
N VAL A 984 4.84 29.25 -12.97
CA VAL A 984 5.62 29.26 -14.21
C VAL A 984 6.94 28.51 -14.03
N ILE A 985 7.67 28.78 -12.94
CA ILE A 985 8.95 28.11 -12.64
C ILE A 985 8.74 26.62 -12.32
N ARG A 986 7.72 26.25 -11.53
CA ARG A 986 7.39 24.84 -11.25
C ARG A 986 6.91 24.08 -12.49
N THR A 987 6.14 24.74 -13.36
CA THR A 987 5.63 24.14 -14.60
C THR A 987 6.79 23.95 -15.59
N ALA A 988 7.66 24.94 -15.76
CA ALA A 988 8.88 24.82 -16.55
C ALA A 988 9.87 23.76 -15.99
N ALA A 989 10.06 23.69 -14.67
CA ALA A 989 10.87 22.66 -14.03
C ALA A 989 10.25 21.25 -14.16
N GLY A 990 8.92 21.16 -14.08
CA GLY A 990 8.18 19.92 -14.33
C GLY A 990 8.29 19.41 -15.76
N TRP A 991 8.40 20.32 -16.75
CA TRP A 991 8.62 19.97 -18.16
C TRP A 991 10.04 19.44 -18.41
N VAL A 992 11.05 20.00 -17.74
CA VAL A 992 12.46 19.55 -17.86
C VAL A 992 12.68 18.19 -17.19
N CYS A 993 12.03 17.91 -16.06
CA CYS A 993 12.22 16.64 -15.33
C CYS A 993 11.40 15.45 -15.88
N ARG A 994 10.41 15.66 -16.75
CA ARG A 994 9.45 14.60 -17.18
C ARG A 994 9.49 14.25 -18.67
N ALA A 995 10.29 14.96 -19.48
CA ALA A 995 10.51 14.58 -20.88
C ALA A 995 11.40 13.34 -20.98
N ARG A 996 11.05 12.35 -21.82
CA ARG A 996 11.96 11.23 -22.15
C ARG A 996 13.23 11.78 -22.80
N PRO A 997 14.42 11.24 -22.48
CA PRO A 997 15.66 11.64 -23.15
C PRO A 997 15.58 11.22 -24.62
N GLY A 998 15.34 12.19 -25.51
CA GLY A 998 15.18 11.98 -26.95
C GLY A 998 14.19 12.93 -27.64
N LEU A 999 13.23 13.51 -26.90
CA LEU A 999 12.19 14.40 -27.44
C LEU A 999 12.35 15.88 -27.05
N LEU A 1000 13.50 16.29 -26.50
CA LEU A 1000 13.76 17.69 -26.13
C LEU A 1000 14.25 18.49 -27.34
N PRO A 1001 13.51 19.49 -27.86
CA PRO A 1001 14.10 20.50 -28.73
C PRO A 1001 15.09 21.33 -27.90
N ARG A 1002 16.22 21.70 -28.49
CA ARG A 1002 17.20 22.60 -27.86
C ARG A 1002 16.53 23.96 -27.59
N TRP A 1003 16.26 24.27 -26.34
CA TRP A 1003 15.78 25.58 -25.90
C TRP A 1003 16.88 26.64 -26.11
N PRO A 1004 16.71 27.64 -27.00
CA PRO A 1004 17.63 28.77 -27.06
C PRO A 1004 17.17 29.78 -26.02
N TRP A 1005 17.73 29.72 -24.81
CA TRP A 1005 17.76 30.89 -23.94
C TRP A 1005 18.81 31.85 -24.52
N PRO A 1006 18.46 33.05 -25.02
CA PRO A 1006 19.48 34.01 -25.40
C PRO A 1006 20.14 34.51 -24.12
N CYS A 1007 21.38 34.10 -23.91
CA CYS A 1007 22.33 34.63 -22.93
C CYS A 1007 22.62 36.13 -23.18
N ARG A 1008 21.65 37.02 -22.95
CA ARG A 1008 21.86 38.47 -22.79
C ARG A 1008 20.81 39.08 -21.86
N CYS A 1009 20.77 38.61 -20.63
CA CYS A 1009 20.24 39.32 -19.46
C CYS A 1009 21.01 38.89 -18.19
N ARG A 1010 22.35 38.79 -18.28
CA ARG A 1010 23.22 38.77 -17.10
C ARG A 1010 23.60 40.21 -16.78
N GLN A 1011 22.68 40.94 -16.15
CA GLN A 1011 22.88 42.18 -15.37
C GLN A 1011 21.49 42.81 -15.18
N ALA A 1012 20.63 42.24 -14.33
CA ALA A 1012 19.42 42.90 -13.81
C ALA A 1012 18.60 42.16 -12.71
N PRO A 1013 18.80 40.87 -12.33
CA PRO A 1013 17.92 40.28 -11.30
C PRO A 1013 18.53 40.20 -9.89
N ALA A 1014 19.57 40.99 -9.57
CA ALA A 1014 20.20 40.98 -8.24
C ALA A 1014 19.78 42.17 -7.33
N ALA A 1015 18.98 43.13 -7.82
CA ALA A 1015 18.65 44.35 -7.07
C ALA A 1015 17.17 44.48 -6.66
N LEU A 1016 16.35 43.43 -6.79
CA LEU A 1016 14.92 43.46 -6.45
C LEU A 1016 14.45 42.33 -5.51
N PHE A 1017 15.38 41.53 -4.96
CA PHE A 1017 15.07 40.35 -4.13
C PHE A 1017 15.70 40.36 -2.73
N CYS A 1018 16.13 41.51 -2.21
CA CYS A 1018 16.58 41.66 -0.83
C CYS A 1018 16.14 43.02 -0.26
N SER A 1019 14.94 43.07 0.32
CA SER A 1019 14.59 43.91 1.48
C SER A 1019 13.16 43.58 1.92
N ASP A 1020 13.01 43.48 3.24
CA ASP A 1020 11.77 43.61 4.02
C ASP A 1020 10.77 42.44 4.05
N THR A 1021 11.05 41.50 4.96
CA THR A 1021 10.01 40.98 5.88
C THR A 1021 10.61 40.82 7.28
N SER A 1022 10.60 41.92 8.04
CA SER A 1022 10.53 41.91 9.50
C SER A 1022 9.31 42.75 9.89
N THR A 1023 8.20 42.07 10.15
CA THR A 1023 7.09 42.41 11.07
C THR A 1023 6.03 41.34 10.94
#